data_AF-A0A4P7BY50-F1
#
_entry.id   AF-A0A4P7BY50-F1
#
_cell.length_a   1.000
_cell.length_b   1.000
_cell.length_c   1.000
_cell.angle_alpha   90.00
_cell.angle_beta   90.00
_cell.angle_gamma   90.00
#
_symmetry.space_group_name_H-M   'P 1'
#
loop_
_entity.id
_entity.type
_entity.pdbx_description
1 polymer ?
#
loop_
_entity_poly.entity_id
_entity_poly.type
_entity_poly.pdbx_seq_one_letter_code
_entity_poly.pdbx_strand_id
1 'polypeptide(L)'
;MLRYTAGAGIFILSFLIAIPQGLTEDEVTVIIERVEQLECVDETLWWCGSAGDFYAKVTLDGTSFQSNSIGDDADISPNWSFRHTVSSRRIPIRLEIWDSDGGLRFGDDHVDITSGSGRNLDVNLNLDSCAITGGVSGTCGATLVSSGTSDDRARIHFRIEVTPVRLGEVEVIGERLTTLECVDDFLWWCGSAADYYGRIGIDGMEQSNEGRNESTQFGNQDDDAAYWRFTRWVNLNRATLPLSVRIMDSDGFLNPDDTVDIQPGAGRVLELDLNPASCVISGEATGRCGGLLDVNSRIDVSGNQSDRARMQLRIQVYDSPRVYVRCLHSPIWPQPGDTVTFSAEALDANMRPIVADRIALRQPATGAGTVHTCENASTCEVHLNATTSGTFNYSCLAEERGVATTTGSRGSTIGTPARGRAVAVLQHQTTDRAMDFVFIPDSDNYASANDLSFRNDVYGVIWTAFLSDELFLRNQDRFNFWIAQDRGDAHGFTTGSPCYTPPANWTTDYPFADSGVLLHTDDLRDCATGGIFSSEPGSTETVRHETGHSPFGLADEYCCDGGYFQTSVNPNLFGPEPPGSTAALTACQADPLAGLRDSCLGFVSSRISSGNQFFRVDHAPASREVEVENDRMIDNKVPRAADDRRIQAIIDALP
;
A
#
# COMPACT_ATOMS: atom_id res chain seq x y z
N MET A 1 -11.74 12.19 -54.08
CA MET A 1 -10.36 11.82 -53.70
C MET A 1 -10.39 11.37 -52.26
N LEU A 2 -9.96 10.14 -51.95
CA LEU A 2 -9.71 9.75 -50.55
C LEU A 2 -8.42 10.43 -50.09
N ARG A 3 -8.39 10.90 -48.84
CA ARG A 3 -7.15 11.10 -48.09
C ARG A 3 -7.25 10.27 -46.82
N TYR A 4 -6.39 9.27 -46.72
CA TYR A 4 -6.07 8.63 -45.44
C TYR A 4 -5.15 9.59 -44.68
N THR A 5 -5.47 9.86 -43.42
CA THR A 5 -4.52 10.36 -42.42
C THR A 5 -4.38 9.28 -41.37
N ALA A 6 -3.23 8.62 -41.33
CA ALA A 6 -2.94 7.61 -40.32
C ALA A 6 -2.68 8.31 -38.98
N GLY A 7 -3.50 8.01 -37.98
CA GLY A 7 -3.17 8.33 -36.59
C GLY A 7 -2.11 7.33 -36.10
N ALA A 8 -0.93 7.83 -35.72
CA ALA A 8 0.03 7.02 -35.00
C ALA A 8 -0.46 6.88 -33.55
N GLY A 9 -1.10 5.76 -33.25
CA GLY A 9 -1.46 5.41 -31.88
C GLY A 9 -0.19 5.11 -31.08
N ILE A 10 0.18 6.02 -30.18
CA ILE A 10 1.19 5.74 -29.16
C ILE A 10 0.56 4.71 -28.20
N PHE A 11 1.03 3.46 -28.30
CA PHE A 11 0.74 2.46 -27.29
C PHE A 11 1.53 2.82 -26.03
N ILE A 12 0.88 3.50 -25.08
CA ILE A 12 1.39 3.61 -23.73
C ILE A 12 1.38 2.20 -23.15
N LEU A 13 2.55 1.60 -23.06
CA LEU A 13 2.75 0.30 -22.42
C LEU A 13 2.73 0.53 -20.90
N SER A 14 1.53 0.67 -20.33
CA SER A 14 1.36 0.76 -18.88
C SER A 14 2.04 -0.45 -18.23
N PHE A 15 3.09 -0.21 -17.45
CA PHE A 15 3.74 -1.25 -16.66
C PHE A 15 2.72 -1.74 -15.62
N LEU A 16 2.07 -2.84 -15.95
CA LEU A 16 1.30 -3.64 -15.00
C LEU A 16 2.29 -4.18 -13.97
N ILE A 17 2.40 -3.47 -12.84
CA ILE A 17 2.85 -4.08 -11.58
C ILE A 17 1.76 -5.07 -11.19
N ALA A 18 1.79 -6.24 -11.82
CA ALA A 18 0.96 -7.36 -11.43
C ALA A 18 1.46 -7.83 -10.07
N ILE A 19 0.64 -7.68 -9.02
CA ILE A 19 0.89 -8.32 -7.73
C ILE A 19 1.14 -9.81 -8.02
N PRO A 20 2.32 -10.38 -7.69
CA PRO A 20 2.59 -11.79 -7.87
C PRO A 20 1.44 -12.62 -7.29
N GLN A 21 0.89 -13.57 -8.07
CA GLN A 21 -0.32 -14.30 -7.66
C GLN A 21 -0.17 -15.09 -6.36
N GLY A 22 1.07 -15.32 -5.90
CA GLY A 22 1.40 -15.95 -4.62
C GLY A 22 1.39 -15.02 -3.38
N LEU A 23 0.89 -13.78 -3.47
CA LEU A 23 0.84 -12.85 -2.33
C LEU A 23 -0.53 -12.77 -1.67
N THR A 24 -1.62 -13.01 -2.41
CA THR A 24 -2.96 -13.13 -1.81
C THR A 24 -3.17 -14.47 -1.11
N GLU A 25 -2.13 -15.30 -0.99
CA GLU A 25 -2.19 -16.60 -0.35
C GLU A 25 -2.41 -16.48 1.16
N ASP A 26 -3.06 -17.48 1.77
CA ASP A 26 -3.27 -17.55 3.23
C ASP A 26 -2.48 -18.73 3.82
N GLU A 27 -2.08 -18.67 5.09
CA GLU A 27 -1.40 -19.81 5.73
C GLU A 27 -2.43 -20.73 6.39
N VAL A 28 -2.51 -21.97 5.89
CA VAL A 28 -3.29 -23.05 6.50
C VAL A 28 -2.37 -23.90 7.37
N THR A 29 -2.75 -24.07 8.64
CA THR A 29 -2.06 -24.95 9.58
C THR A 29 -2.98 -26.10 10.00
N VAL A 30 -2.55 -27.34 9.80
CA VAL A 30 -3.19 -28.52 10.39
C VAL A 30 -2.42 -28.92 11.66
N ILE A 31 -3.15 -29.14 12.75
CA ILE A 31 -2.58 -29.59 14.03
C ILE A 31 -3.24 -30.91 14.41
N ILE A 32 -2.46 -31.99 14.47
CA ILE A 32 -2.90 -33.28 15.00
C ILE A 32 -2.64 -33.26 16.50
N GLU A 33 -3.71 -33.16 17.28
CA GLU A 33 -3.69 -32.94 18.72
C GLU A 33 -3.47 -34.25 19.48
N ARG A 34 -4.13 -35.33 19.04
CA ARG A 34 -4.12 -36.66 19.68
C ARG A 34 -4.42 -37.79 18.69
N VAL A 35 -3.78 -38.94 18.88
CA VAL A 35 -4.08 -40.21 18.19
C VAL A 35 -4.27 -41.30 19.24
N GLU A 36 -5.44 -41.93 19.25
CA GLU A 36 -5.86 -42.97 20.20
C GLU A 36 -6.10 -44.28 19.42
N GLN A 37 -5.29 -45.30 19.69
CA GLN A 37 -5.39 -46.63 19.10
C GLN A 37 -6.71 -47.31 19.51
N LEU A 38 -7.50 -47.80 18.54
CA LEU A 38 -8.80 -48.44 18.77
C LEU A 38 -8.80 -49.96 18.52
N GLU A 39 -7.81 -50.45 17.78
CA GLU A 39 -7.54 -51.86 17.50
C GLU A 39 -6.02 -52.08 17.47
N CYS A 40 -5.57 -53.33 17.51
CA CYS A 40 -4.14 -53.62 17.38
C CYS A 40 -3.65 -53.16 16.00
N VAL A 41 -2.41 -52.66 15.94
CA VAL A 41 -1.78 -52.14 14.72
C VAL A 41 -0.47 -52.90 14.48
N ASP A 42 0.42 -52.95 15.49
CA ASP A 42 1.50 -53.97 15.59
C ASP A 42 0.91 -55.37 15.88
N GLU A 43 0.50 -56.09 14.84
CA GLU A 43 0.20 -57.52 14.91
C GLU A 43 1.44 -58.37 14.62
N THR A 44 1.96 -59.07 15.63
CA THR A 44 2.86 -60.21 15.39
C THR A 44 2.07 -61.51 15.41
N LEU A 45 2.53 -62.50 14.62
CA LEU A 45 1.88 -63.78 14.22
C LEU A 45 1.01 -64.58 15.23
N TRP A 46 1.01 -64.26 16.53
CA TRP A 46 0.24 -64.96 17.58
C TRP A 46 -0.35 -64.06 18.70
N TRP A 47 -0.13 -62.75 18.68
CA TRP A 47 -0.57 -61.79 19.72
C TRP A 47 -0.44 -60.34 19.23
N CYS A 48 -1.31 -59.44 19.70
CA CYS A 48 -1.06 -58.00 19.60
C CYS A 48 0.27 -57.68 20.31
N GLY A 49 1.14 -56.92 19.66
CA GLY A 49 2.47 -56.59 20.15
C GLY A 49 2.46 -55.46 21.18
N SER A 50 3.40 -54.52 21.06
CA SER A 50 3.34 -53.27 21.82
C SER A 50 2.28 -52.33 21.21
N ALA A 51 2.14 -51.14 21.78
CA ALA A 51 1.33 -50.11 21.13
C ALA A 51 2.08 -49.52 19.92
N GLY A 52 1.34 -48.96 18.96
CA GLY A 52 1.90 -48.56 17.66
C GLY A 52 2.91 -47.40 17.72
N ASP A 53 3.84 -47.40 16.77
CA ASP A 53 4.90 -46.41 16.59
C ASP A 53 4.45 -45.25 15.67
N PHE A 54 3.34 -44.60 16.04
CA PHE A 54 2.59 -43.70 15.17
C PHE A 54 3.39 -42.52 14.61
N TYR A 55 3.20 -42.25 13.31
CA TYR A 55 3.51 -40.98 12.66
C TYR A 55 2.39 -40.56 11.70
N ALA A 56 2.40 -39.30 11.28
CA ALA A 56 1.41 -38.75 10.36
C ALA A 56 2.03 -38.39 9.00
N LYS A 57 1.27 -38.62 7.92
CA LYS A 57 1.45 -37.96 6.63
C LYS A 57 0.26 -37.03 6.39
N VAL A 58 0.54 -35.79 5.98
CA VAL A 58 -0.49 -34.77 5.74
C VAL A 58 -0.24 -34.15 4.37
N THR A 59 -1.26 -34.08 3.52
CA THR A 59 -1.17 -33.39 2.22
C THR A 59 -2.11 -32.20 2.19
N LEU A 60 -1.57 -31.01 1.94
CA LEU A 60 -2.27 -29.72 1.87
C LEU A 60 -2.13 -29.16 0.46
N ASP A 61 -3.24 -28.98 -0.27
CA ASP A 61 -3.26 -28.47 -1.65
C ASP A 61 -2.30 -29.22 -2.62
N GLY A 62 -2.07 -30.50 -2.37
CA GLY A 62 -1.14 -31.36 -3.13
C GLY A 62 0.29 -31.42 -2.57
N THR A 63 0.66 -30.58 -1.61
CA THR A 63 1.97 -30.61 -0.93
C THR A 63 1.93 -31.56 0.26
N SER A 64 2.75 -32.63 0.24
CA SER A 64 2.81 -33.63 1.32
C SER A 64 3.91 -33.36 2.35
N PHE A 65 3.59 -33.60 3.62
CA PHE A 65 4.44 -33.47 4.80
C PHE A 65 4.41 -34.77 5.62
N GLN A 66 5.43 -35.00 6.44
CA GLN A 66 5.52 -36.15 7.35
C GLN A 66 6.03 -35.71 8.73
N SER A 67 5.49 -36.26 9.82
CA SER A 67 6.00 -36.05 11.19
C SER A 67 7.13 -37.01 11.55
N ASN A 68 7.78 -36.75 12.69
CA ASN A 68 8.50 -37.80 13.41
C ASN A 68 7.52 -38.85 13.93
N SER A 69 7.98 -40.09 14.10
CA SER A 69 7.26 -41.16 14.83
C SER A 69 7.38 -40.97 16.35
N ILE A 70 6.38 -41.44 17.09
CA ILE A 70 6.37 -41.59 18.54
C ILE A 70 6.03 -43.05 18.84
N GLY A 71 6.95 -43.74 19.54
CA GLY A 71 6.90 -45.18 19.74
C GLY A 71 6.17 -45.66 20.99
N ASP A 72 5.73 -46.93 20.94
CA ASP A 72 5.25 -47.74 22.07
C ASP A 72 4.10 -47.13 22.92
N ASP A 73 3.23 -46.26 22.37
CA ASP A 73 2.10 -45.66 23.11
C ASP A 73 0.77 -45.67 22.33
N ALA A 74 -0.28 -46.19 22.98
CA ALA A 74 -1.61 -46.35 22.40
C ALA A 74 -2.43 -45.05 22.41
N ASP A 75 -1.97 -43.99 23.10
CA ASP A 75 -2.70 -42.74 23.25
C ASP A 75 -1.75 -41.52 23.26
N ILE A 76 -1.20 -41.19 22.10
CA ILE A 76 -0.26 -40.08 21.96
C ILE A 76 -0.98 -38.73 21.81
N SER A 77 -0.41 -37.68 22.42
CA SER A 77 -0.86 -36.29 22.26
C SER A 77 0.24 -35.42 21.62
N PRO A 78 0.57 -35.64 20.33
CA PRO A 78 1.81 -35.15 19.73
C PRO A 78 1.85 -33.65 19.44
N ASN A 79 0.69 -33.03 19.17
CA ASN A 79 0.60 -31.66 18.65
C ASN A 79 1.43 -31.46 17.36
N TRP A 80 1.48 -32.46 16.47
CA TRP A 80 2.17 -32.34 15.18
C TRP A 80 1.51 -31.24 14.34
N SER A 81 2.30 -30.27 13.88
CA SER A 81 1.84 -29.09 13.14
C SER A 81 2.41 -29.09 11.72
N PHE A 82 1.54 -28.92 10.73
CA PHE A 82 1.85 -28.89 9.31
C PHE A 82 1.33 -27.58 8.72
N ARG A 83 2.18 -26.82 8.02
CA ARG A 83 1.83 -25.49 7.51
C ARG A 83 2.02 -25.43 6.01
N HIS A 84 1.06 -24.86 5.29
CA HIS A 84 1.19 -24.57 3.88
C HIS A 84 0.51 -23.24 3.53
N THR A 85 1.18 -22.46 2.70
CA THR A 85 0.66 -21.22 2.12
C THR A 85 -0.09 -21.57 0.85
N VAL A 86 -1.32 -21.08 0.69
CA VAL A 86 -2.25 -21.56 -0.35
C VAL A 86 -2.97 -20.42 -1.08
N SER A 87 -3.12 -20.54 -2.41
CA SER A 87 -3.78 -19.54 -3.28
C SER A 87 -5.24 -19.87 -3.62
N SER A 88 -5.66 -21.13 -3.49
CA SER A 88 -7.03 -21.56 -3.80
C SER A 88 -8.02 -21.20 -2.68
N ARG A 89 -9.24 -20.75 -3.03
CA ARG A 89 -10.33 -20.57 -2.05
C ARG A 89 -10.82 -21.90 -1.44
N ARG A 90 -10.52 -23.04 -2.09
CA ARG A 90 -10.89 -24.39 -1.63
C ARG A 90 -9.67 -25.30 -1.59
N ILE A 91 -9.32 -25.75 -0.39
CA ILE A 91 -8.10 -26.52 -0.13
C ILE A 91 -8.48 -27.98 0.15
N PRO A 92 -8.08 -28.93 -0.72
CA PRO A 92 -8.13 -30.34 -0.41
C PRO A 92 -7.04 -30.68 0.63
N ILE A 93 -7.43 -31.39 1.68
CA ILE A 93 -6.57 -31.78 2.79
C ILE A 93 -6.74 -33.28 3.01
N ARG A 94 -5.64 -34.02 2.96
CA ARG A 94 -5.60 -35.46 3.28
C ARG A 94 -4.77 -35.68 4.53
N LEU A 95 -5.33 -36.45 5.46
CA LEU A 95 -4.64 -36.92 6.67
C LEU A 95 -4.49 -38.44 6.60
N GLU A 96 -3.32 -38.93 6.96
CA GLU A 96 -3.00 -40.36 7.04
C GLU A 96 -2.18 -40.58 8.32
N ILE A 97 -2.50 -41.62 9.09
CA ILE A 97 -1.69 -42.08 10.22
C ILE A 97 -1.05 -43.41 9.80
N TRP A 98 0.19 -43.62 10.23
CA TRP A 98 1.00 -44.78 9.89
C TRP A 98 1.68 -45.31 11.16
N ASP A 99 1.76 -46.62 11.31
CA ASP A 99 2.67 -47.28 12.23
C ASP A 99 4.06 -47.35 11.58
N SER A 100 5.14 -47.27 12.37
CA SER A 100 6.52 -47.16 11.84
C SER A 100 7.33 -48.42 12.14
N ASP A 101 7.19 -49.45 11.30
CA ASP A 101 7.66 -50.78 11.67
C ASP A 101 8.98 -51.24 11.03
N GLY A 102 9.90 -51.67 11.90
CA GLY A 102 11.28 -51.99 11.55
C GLY A 102 11.57 -53.50 11.42
N GLY A 103 12.27 -53.88 10.34
CA GLY A 103 12.97 -55.17 10.26
C GLY A 103 12.07 -56.38 9.97
N LEU A 104 11.70 -57.16 11.00
CA LEU A 104 10.92 -58.40 10.83
C LEU A 104 9.40 -58.20 10.88
N ARG A 105 8.94 -56.97 11.13
CA ARG A 105 7.51 -56.59 11.19
C ARG A 105 6.95 -56.08 9.84
N PHE A 106 7.59 -56.43 8.73
CA PHE A 106 7.08 -56.24 7.35
C PHE A 106 6.90 -54.80 6.81
N GLY A 107 7.04 -53.76 7.64
CA GLY A 107 7.16 -52.35 7.22
C GLY A 107 5.96 -51.50 7.65
N ASP A 108 6.04 -50.18 7.44
CA ASP A 108 5.04 -49.22 7.91
C ASP A 108 3.59 -49.55 7.47
N ASP A 109 2.70 -49.78 8.43
CA ASP A 109 1.29 -50.07 8.21
C ASP A 109 0.44 -48.80 8.22
N HIS A 110 -0.50 -48.66 7.27
CA HIS A 110 -1.37 -47.49 7.15
C HIS A 110 -2.58 -47.65 8.09
N VAL A 111 -2.68 -46.83 9.12
CA VAL A 111 -3.72 -46.88 10.15
C VAL A 111 -5.04 -46.28 9.65
N ASP A 112 -6.16 -46.97 9.84
CA ASP A 112 -7.48 -46.44 9.50
C ASP A 112 -7.94 -45.37 10.49
N ILE A 113 -8.18 -44.16 9.98
CA ILE A 113 -8.71 -43.02 10.74
C ILE A 113 -10.02 -42.47 10.17
N THR A 114 -10.64 -43.14 9.18
CA THR A 114 -11.81 -42.64 8.47
C THR A 114 -13.10 -43.41 8.78
N SER A 115 -14.20 -42.67 8.92
CA SER A 115 -15.54 -43.26 9.05
C SER A 115 -16.15 -43.71 7.71
N GLY A 116 -15.43 -43.48 6.60
CA GLY A 116 -15.82 -43.84 5.25
C GLY A 116 -15.10 -45.07 4.71
N SER A 117 -14.98 -45.17 3.39
CA SER A 117 -14.18 -46.20 2.72
C SER A 117 -12.74 -45.73 2.49
N GLY A 118 -11.77 -46.59 2.76
CA GLY A 118 -10.34 -46.27 2.70
C GLY A 118 -9.73 -46.30 4.10
N ARG A 119 -8.53 -45.73 4.26
CA ARG A 119 -7.89 -45.52 5.57
C ARG A 119 -7.53 -44.05 5.84
N ASN A 120 -7.26 -43.29 4.77
CA ASN A 120 -7.04 -41.85 4.80
C ASN A 120 -8.32 -41.04 5.08
N LEU A 121 -8.16 -39.91 5.77
CA LEU A 121 -9.22 -38.94 6.02
C LEU A 121 -9.06 -37.74 5.07
N ASP A 122 -9.93 -37.65 4.07
CA ASP A 122 -9.98 -36.53 3.13
C ASP A 122 -11.03 -35.49 3.57
N VAL A 123 -10.62 -34.23 3.69
CA VAL A 123 -11.48 -33.07 3.94
C VAL A 123 -11.18 -31.93 2.96
N ASN A 124 -12.12 -31.01 2.82
CA ASN A 124 -12.02 -29.80 2.02
C ASN A 124 -12.30 -28.61 2.93
N LEU A 125 -11.33 -27.71 3.02
CA LEU A 125 -11.45 -26.41 3.67
C LEU A 125 -11.88 -25.36 2.64
N ASN A 126 -12.88 -24.54 2.99
CA ASN A 126 -13.25 -23.34 2.26
C ASN A 126 -12.76 -22.12 3.04
N LEU A 127 -11.83 -21.33 2.49
CA LEU A 127 -11.21 -20.20 3.18
C LEU A 127 -12.23 -19.08 3.48
N ASP A 128 -13.06 -18.73 2.51
CA ASP A 128 -14.06 -17.64 2.58
C ASP A 128 -15.03 -17.76 3.78
N SER A 129 -15.33 -19.00 4.17
CA SER A 129 -16.29 -19.33 5.25
C SER A 129 -15.65 -20.03 6.44
N CYS A 130 -14.35 -20.32 6.35
CA CYS A 130 -13.60 -21.21 7.24
C CYS A 130 -14.31 -22.55 7.53
N ALA A 131 -15.11 -23.05 6.57
CA ALA A 131 -15.91 -24.26 6.70
C ALA A 131 -15.11 -25.49 6.23
N ILE A 132 -15.20 -26.57 7.00
CA ILE A 132 -14.53 -27.86 6.73
C ILE A 132 -15.61 -28.88 6.40
N THR A 133 -15.41 -29.66 5.34
CA THR A 133 -16.36 -30.67 4.83
C THR A 133 -15.63 -31.91 4.31
N GLY A 134 -16.28 -33.06 4.20
CA GLY A 134 -15.67 -34.29 3.67
C GLY A 134 -15.91 -35.48 4.59
N GLY A 135 -14.87 -36.24 4.92
CA GLY A 135 -14.95 -37.35 5.88
C GLY A 135 -15.31 -36.91 7.31
N VAL A 136 -15.08 -35.63 7.64
CA VAL A 136 -15.63 -34.94 8.81
C VAL A 136 -15.96 -33.49 8.44
N SER A 137 -16.86 -32.86 9.19
CA SER A 137 -17.30 -31.47 8.95
C SER A 137 -17.18 -30.63 10.22
N GLY A 138 -16.89 -29.33 10.05
CA GLY A 138 -16.74 -28.38 11.14
C GLY A 138 -16.28 -27.00 10.66
N THR A 139 -15.59 -26.26 11.51
CA THR A 139 -15.04 -24.92 11.21
C THR A 139 -13.58 -24.82 11.66
N CYS A 140 -12.84 -23.86 11.10
CA CYS A 140 -11.49 -23.53 11.56
C CYS A 140 -11.41 -23.33 13.08
N GLY A 141 -10.27 -23.67 13.68
CA GLY A 141 -9.97 -23.55 15.11
C GLY A 141 -10.69 -24.56 16.02
N ALA A 142 -11.72 -25.26 15.54
CA ALA A 142 -12.40 -26.31 16.32
C ALA A 142 -11.66 -27.65 16.22
N THR A 143 -11.54 -28.37 17.34
CA THR A 143 -11.12 -29.77 17.36
C THR A 143 -12.18 -30.63 16.65
N LEU A 144 -11.78 -31.26 15.57
CA LEU A 144 -12.50 -32.29 14.83
C LEU A 144 -12.02 -33.67 15.29
N VAL A 145 -12.92 -34.65 15.22
CA VAL A 145 -12.65 -36.03 15.62
C VAL A 145 -13.15 -36.99 14.54
N SER A 146 -12.31 -37.94 14.16
CA SER A 146 -12.67 -39.06 13.27
C SER A 146 -12.16 -40.36 13.88
N SER A 147 -12.71 -41.50 13.44
CA SER A 147 -12.30 -42.83 13.89
C SER A 147 -12.42 -43.83 12.75
N GLY A 148 -11.41 -44.68 12.58
CA GLY A 148 -11.44 -45.77 11.62
C GLY A 148 -12.56 -46.78 11.90
N THR A 149 -12.94 -47.54 10.88
CA THR A 149 -14.03 -48.52 10.91
C THR A 149 -13.62 -49.91 10.43
N SER A 150 -12.45 -50.02 9.80
CA SER A 150 -11.79 -51.27 9.41
C SER A 150 -10.79 -51.75 10.47
N ASP A 151 -9.93 -52.68 10.07
CA ASP A 151 -8.74 -53.17 10.79
C ASP A 151 -7.67 -52.07 10.92
N ASP A 152 -6.72 -52.27 11.84
CA ASP A 152 -5.60 -51.36 12.13
C ASP A 152 -6.06 -49.91 12.38
N ARG A 153 -7.15 -49.75 13.16
CA ARG A 153 -7.84 -48.45 13.31
C ARG A 153 -7.43 -47.63 14.53
N ALA A 154 -7.45 -46.31 14.37
CA ALA A 154 -7.29 -45.31 15.42
C ALA A 154 -8.39 -44.23 15.37
N ARG A 155 -8.46 -43.44 16.43
CA ARG A 155 -9.18 -42.17 16.53
C ARG A 155 -8.18 -41.04 16.43
N ILE A 156 -8.46 -40.08 15.57
CA ILE A 156 -7.66 -38.85 15.42
C ILE A 156 -8.45 -37.66 15.96
N HIS A 157 -7.79 -36.82 16.76
CA HIS A 157 -8.23 -35.47 17.12
C HIS A 157 -7.31 -34.47 16.42
N PHE A 158 -7.88 -33.54 15.66
CA PHE A 158 -7.11 -32.54 14.94
C PHE A 158 -7.90 -31.25 14.79
N ARG A 159 -7.21 -30.13 14.56
CA ARG A 159 -7.85 -28.86 14.16
C ARG A 159 -7.13 -28.25 12.97
N ILE A 160 -7.85 -27.38 12.26
CA ILE A 160 -7.33 -26.64 11.11
C ILE A 160 -7.43 -25.16 11.44
N GLU A 161 -6.31 -24.44 11.42
CA GLU A 161 -6.22 -23.00 11.63
C GLU A 161 -5.91 -22.30 10.30
N VAL A 162 -6.50 -21.13 10.09
CA VAL A 162 -6.20 -20.27 8.93
C VAL A 162 -5.71 -18.94 9.46
N THR A 163 -4.54 -18.50 9.00
CA THR A 163 -3.98 -17.19 9.32
C THR A 163 -4.01 -16.34 8.04
N PRO A 164 -4.92 -15.35 7.94
CA PRO A 164 -4.94 -14.42 6.81
C PRO A 164 -3.60 -13.68 6.73
N VAL A 165 -2.93 -13.76 5.58
CA VAL A 165 -1.60 -13.14 5.42
C VAL A 165 -1.75 -11.63 5.33
N ARG A 166 -1.25 -10.87 6.31
CA ARG A 166 -1.14 -9.42 6.13
C ARG A 166 -0.20 -9.15 4.97
N LEU A 167 -0.67 -8.38 4.01
CA LEU A 167 0.14 -7.90 2.91
C LEU A 167 0.61 -6.50 3.21
N GLY A 168 1.78 -6.19 2.67
CA GLY A 168 2.28 -4.85 2.62
C GLY A 168 3.44 -4.74 1.65
N GLU A 169 3.76 -3.52 1.27
CA GLU A 169 4.91 -3.24 0.44
C GLU A 169 6.12 -3.00 1.33
N VAL A 170 7.18 -3.77 1.12
CA VAL A 170 8.52 -3.45 1.61
C VAL A 170 9.23 -2.67 0.52
N GLU A 171 9.72 -1.51 0.88
CA GLU A 171 10.55 -0.66 0.05
C GLU A 171 11.97 -0.63 0.61
N VAL A 172 12.95 -0.91 -0.25
CA VAL A 172 14.38 -0.79 0.03
C VAL A 172 14.94 0.29 -0.88
N ILE A 173 15.53 1.30 -0.27
CA ILE A 173 16.12 2.47 -0.94
C ILE A 173 17.61 2.49 -0.64
N GLY A 174 18.44 2.49 -1.68
CA GLY A 174 19.79 3.03 -1.60
C GLY A 174 19.72 4.55 -1.64
N GLU A 175 20.36 5.23 -0.69
CA GLU A 175 20.38 6.71 -0.61
C GLU A 175 21.73 7.30 -1.05
N ARG A 176 22.82 6.55 -0.84
CA ARG A 176 24.19 6.98 -1.15
C ARG A 176 25.13 5.78 -1.31
N LEU A 177 26.12 5.91 -2.18
CA LEU A 177 27.27 5.01 -2.30
C LEU A 177 28.55 5.86 -2.37
N THR A 178 29.49 5.62 -1.46
CA THR A 178 30.81 6.26 -1.45
C THR A 178 31.86 5.17 -1.62
N THR A 179 32.61 5.21 -2.72
CA THR A 179 33.76 4.33 -2.96
C THR A 179 34.86 4.56 -1.93
N LEU A 180 35.47 3.49 -1.42
CA LEU A 180 36.55 3.57 -0.43
C LEU A 180 37.90 3.08 -0.97
N GLU A 181 37.87 2.27 -2.03
CA GLU A 181 39.00 1.89 -2.89
C GLU A 181 38.52 1.90 -4.35
N CYS A 182 39.45 1.95 -5.32
CA CYS A 182 39.09 1.72 -6.73
C CYS A 182 38.69 0.26 -6.90
N VAL A 183 37.58 0.02 -7.59
CA VAL A 183 37.08 -1.34 -7.91
C VAL A 183 37.71 -1.88 -9.20
N ASP A 184 38.08 -0.99 -10.13
CA ASP A 184 38.59 -1.35 -11.46
C ASP A 184 40.14 -1.23 -11.54
N ASP A 185 40.84 -2.35 -11.30
CA ASP A 185 42.30 -2.41 -11.13
C ASP A 185 43.07 -2.67 -12.46
N PHE A 186 42.62 -2.07 -13.58
CA PHE A 186 43.27 -2.23 -14.87
C PHE A 186 44.59 -1.43 -15.00
N LEU A 187 45.70 -2.07 -14.64
CA LEU A 187 47.07 -1.61 -14.89
C LEU A 187 47.47 -0.29 -14.20
N TRP A 188 47.38 -0.24 -12.87
CA TRP A 188 47.98 0.81 -12.01
C TRP A 188 47.38 2.22 -12.18
N TRP A 189 46.22 2.34 -12.83
CA TRP A 189 45.47 3.59 -13.00
C TRP A 189 43.98 3.30 -12.83
N CYS A 190 43.32 3.96 -11.87
CA CYS A 190 41.87 4.02 -11.78
C CYS A 190 41.36 4.93 -12.92
N GLY A 191 41.34 4.38 -14.14
CA GLY A 191 41.15 5.13 -15.39
C GLY A 191 39.69 5.21 -15.84
N SER A 192 38.89 4.22 -15.47
CA SER A 192 37.45 4.16 -15.68
C SER A 192 36.72 4.81 -14.51
N ALA A 193 35.61 5.46 -14.82
CA ALA A 193 34.56 5.65 -13.83
C ALA A 193 33.82 4.31 -13.68
N ALA A 194 33.76 3.78 -12.47
CA ALA A 194 32.94 2.62 -12.13
C ALA A 194 31.45 2.93 -12.36
N ASP A 195 30.69 1.97 -12.91
CA ASP A 195 29.30 2.13 -13.32
C ASP A 195 28.37 1.24 -12.52
N TYR A 196 28.43 1.42 -11.19
CA TYR A 196 27.74 0.59 -10.22
C TYR A 196 26.24 0.44 -10.45
N TYR A 197 25.76 -0.78 -10.23
CA TYR A 197 24.33 -1.07 -10.14
C TYR A 197 24.01 -1.94 -8.92
N GLY A 198 22.77 -1.83 -8.45
CA GLY A 198 22.27 -2.54 -7.28
C GLY A 198 21.53 -3.82 -7.66
N ARG A 199 21.76 -4.88 -6.88
CA ARG A 199 20.90 -6.07 -6.84
C ARG A 199 20.37 -6.27 -5.43
N ILE A 200 19.06 -6.12 -5.26
CA ILE A 200 18.38 -6.25 -3.97
C ILE A 200 17.49 -7.47 -3.96
N GLY A 201 17.81 -8.45 -3.12
CA GLY A 201 16.87 -9.49 -2.74
C GLY A 201 15.91 -8.96 -1.69
N ILE A 202 14.61 -8.94 -1.97
CA ILE A 202 13.57 -8.78 -0.94
C ILE A 202 12.84 -10.11 -0.86
N ASP A 203 12.80 -10.75 0.30
CA ASP A 203 12.13 -12.04 0.53
C ASP A 203 12.50 -13.13 -0.50
N GLY A 204 13.80 -13.25 -0.78
CA GLY A 204 14.38 -14.26 -1.68
C GLY A 204 14.20 -14.03 -3.19
N MET A 205 13.56 -12.94 -3.63
CA MET A 205 13.53 -12.55 -5.05
C MET A 205 14.44 -11.34 -5.27
N GLU A 206 15.43 -11.51 -6.14
CA GLU A 206 16.37 -10.46 -6.56
C GLU A 206 15.71 -9.52 -7.58
N GLN A 207 15.84 -8.21 -7.35
CA GLN A 207 15.54 -7.15 -8.30
C GLN A 207 16.84 -6.43 -8.66
N SER A 208 16.96 -5.97 -9.91
CA SER A 208 18.11 -5.18 -10.38
C SER A 208 17.69 -3.94 -11.17
N ASN A 209 18.52 -2.91 -11.11
CA ASN A 209 18.47 -1.74 -11.99
C ASN A 209 19.47 -1.80 -13.16
N GLU A 210 20.24 -2.89 -13.29
CA GLU A 210 21.11 -3.21 -14.42
C GLU A 210 20.39 -2.99 -15.78
N GLY A 211 21.07 -2.34 -16.73
CA GLY A 211 20.56 -2.14 -18.10
C GLY A 211 19.35 -1.21 -18.25
N ARG A 212 18.81 -0.63 -17.17
CA ARG A 212 17.87 0.49 -17.27
C ARG A 212 18.66 1.73 -17.68
N ASN A 213 18.14 2.56 -18.59
CA ASN A 213 18.74 3.85 -18.97
C ASN A 213 18.74 4.91 -17.84
N GLU A 214 18.54 4.47 -16.59
CA GLU A 214 18.71 5.21 -15.35
C GLU A 214 20.18 5.17 -14.89
N SER A 215 21.12 4.97 -15.82
CA SER A 215 22.55 4.92 -15.54
C SER A 215 23.07 6.27 -15.07
N THR A 216 23.07 6.44 -13.76
CA THR A 216 24.05 7.27 -13.07
C THR A 216 25.42 6.62 -13.27
N GLN A 217 26.01 6.77 -14.47
CA GLN A 217 27.44 6.52 -14.65
C GLN A 217 28.18 7.49 -13.74
N PHE A 218 28.77 6.98 -12.66
CA PHE A 218 29.25 7.78 -11.55
C PHE A 218 30.43 8.66 -11.97
N GLY A 219 30.35 9.96 -11.67
CA GLY A 219 31.13 11.00 -12.34
C GLY A 219 32.58 11.15 -11.89
N ASN A 220 33.28 10.07 -11.53
CA ASN A 220 34.67 10.07 -11.07
C ASN A 220 34.94 11.02 -9.86
N GLN A 221 33.91 11.30 -9.04
CA GLN A 221 34.01 12.09 -7.81
C GLN A 221 33.37 11.31 -6.66
N ASP A 222 34.10 11.22 -5.55
CA ASP A 222 33.58 10.67 -4.31
C ASP A 222 32.36 11.49 -3.84
N ASP A 223 31.27 10.81 -3.45
CA ASP A 223 29.99 11.34 -2.91
C ASP A 223 28.79 11.54 -3.86
N ASP A 224 28.70 10.79 -4.95
CA ASP A 224 27.46 10.71 -5.74
C ASP A 224 26.32 9.96 -5.00
N ALA A 225 25.09 10.47 -5.13
CA ALA A 225 23.89 9.90 -4.54
C ALA A 225 23.39 8.69 -5.36
N ALA A 226 23.88 7.49 -5.03
CA ALA A 226 23.40 6.24 -5.61
C ALA A 226 21.96 5.94 -5.16
N TYR A 227 21.00 6.44 -5.93
CA TYR A 227 19.60 6.19 -5.66
C TYR A 227 19.04 5.02 -6.46
N TRP A 228 18.66 3.99 -5.72
CA TRP A 228 17.95 2.86 -6.27
C TRP A 228 16.74 2.55 -5.39
N ARG A 229 15.56 2.46 -6.01
CA ARG A 229 14.29 2.13 -5.37
C ARG A 229 13.86 0.74 -5.77
N PHE A 230 13.72 -0.14 -4.78
CA PHE A 230 13.25 -1.50 -4.97
C PHE A 230 12.05 -1.73 -4.07
N THR A 231 10.88 -1.92 -4.65
CA THR A 231 9.65 -2.21 -3.88
C THR A 231 9.19 -3.63 -4.16
N ARG A 232 8.72 -4.30 -3.12
CA ARG A 232 8.13 -5.64 -3.23
C ARG A 232 7.04 -5.83 -2.19
N TRP A 233 5.88 -6.25 -2.68
CA TRP A 233 4.82 -6.81 -1.86
C TRP A 233 5.26 -8.11 -1.15
N VAL A 234 5.05 -8.18 0.15
CA VAL A 234 5.50 -9.27 1.03
C VAL A 234 4.42 -9.66 2.06
N ASN A 235 4.61 -10.84 2.66
CA ASN A 235 3.82 -11.33 3.79
C ASN A 235 4.34 -10.74 5.11
N LEU A 236 3.60 -9.76 5.66
CA LEU A 236 3.92 -9.08 6.93
C LEU A 236 3.65 -9.93 8.19
N ASN A 237 3.07 -11.14 8.07
CA ASN A 237 2.96 -12.07 9.20
C ASN A 237 4.27 -12.84 9.45
N ARG A 238 5.25 -12.79 8.53
CA ARG A 238 6.55 -13.44 8.74
C ARG A 238 7.29 -12.82 9.93
N ALA A 239 7.88 -13.67 10.77
CA ALA A 239 8.69 -13.22 11.90
C ALA A 239 9.98 -12.50 11.44
N THR A 240 10.53 -12.92 10.30
CA THR A 240 11.62 -12.25 9.59
C THR A 240 11.41 -12.34 8.08
N LEU A 241 11.82 -11.30 7.37
CA LEU A 241 11.91 -11.19 5.92
C LEU A 241 13.39 -11.02 5.58
N PRO A 242 14.03 -11.97 4.87
CA PRO A 242 15.41 -11.82 4.47
C PRO A 242 15.52 -10.76 3.37
N LEU A 243 16.43 -9.82 3.55
CA LEU A 243 16.81 -8.82 2.58
C LEU A 243 18.30 -9.00 2.26
N SER A 244 18.67 -9.07 0.99
CA SER A 244 20.05 -9.09 0.55
C SER A 244 20.35 -7.86 -0.29
N VAL A 245 21.51 -7.24 -0.09
CA VAL A 245 21.94 -6.05 -0.82
C VAL A 245 23.31 -6.33 -1.43
N ARG A 246 23.42 -6.14 -2.74
CA ARG A 246 24.66 -6.29 -3.52
C ARG A 246 24.86 -5.07 -4.38
N ILE A 247 26.12 -4.68 -4.50
CA ILE A 247 26.57 -3.73 -5.52
C ILE A 247 27.42 -4.51 -6.51
N MET A 248 27.22 -4.23 -7.78
CA MET A 248 27.98 -4.78 -8.89
C MET A 248 28.67 -3.63 -9.61
N ASP A 249 29.90 -3.81 -10.09
CA ASP A 249 30.51 -2.94 -11.11
C ASP A 249 30.28 -3.54 -12.51
N SER A 250 30.20 -2.72 -13.56
CA SER A 250 29.79 -3.12 -14.91
C SER A 250 30.96 -2.97 -15.90
N ASP A 251 31.96 -3.84 -15.75
CA ASP A 251 33.19 -3.88 -16.57
C ASP A 251 32.97 -4.05 -18.11
N GLY A 252 31.72 -4.19 -18.54
CA GLY A 252 31.31 -4.25 -19.94
C GLY A 252 31.67 -5.57 -20.62
N PHE A 253 31.56 -5.62 -21.95
CA PHE A 253 31.50 -6.87 -22.72
C PHE A 253 32.71 -7.84 -22.60
N LEU A 254 33.84 -7.41 -22.03
CA LEU A 254 35.09 -8.19 -22.03
C LEU A 254 35.47 -8.81 -20.67
N ASN A 255 34.86 -8.33 -19.58
CA ASN A 255 35.05 -8.82 -18.23
C ASN A 255 33.69 -9.18 -17.63
N PRO A 256 33.58 -10.15 -16.71
CA PRO A 256 32.34 -10.40 -15.98
C PRO A 256 32.21 -9.41 -14.82
N ASP A 257 31.06 -8.74 -14.73
CA ASP A 257 30.65 -7.87 -13.61
C ASP A 257 31.08 -8.45 -12.26
N ASP A 258 31.85 -7.68 -11.51
CA ASP A 258 32.34 -8.05 -10.19
C ASP A 258 31.48 -7.44 -9.08
N THR A 259 31.58 -7.99 -7.87
CA THR A 259 30.79 -7.51 -6.72
C THR A 259 31.64 -6.52 -5.93
N VAL A 260 31.09 -5.38 -5.54
CA VAL A 260 31.77 -4.45 -4.62
C VAL A 260 31.58 -4.93 -3.18
N ASP A 261 32.63 -4.91 -2.36
CA ASP A 261 32.52 -5.26 -0.95
C ASP A 261 31.82 -4.13 -0.17
N ILE A 262 30.56 -4.39 0.19
CA ILE A 262 29.73 -3.60 1.11
C ILE A 262 29.30 -4.44 2.33
N GLN A 263 30.17 -5.31 2.84
CA GLN A 263 29.86 -6.17 3.97
C GLN A 263 30.84 -5.92 5.14
N PRO A 264 30.39 -5.84 6.42
CA PRO A 264 31.33 -5.61 7.53
C PRO A 264 32.08 -6.89 7.90
N GLY A 265 31.52 -8.05 7.52
CA GLY A 265 32.02 -9.41 7.74
C GLY A 265 32.68 -10.02 6.51
N ALA A 266 32.70 -11.34 6.41
CA ALA A 266 33.36 -12.04 5.31
C ALA A 266 32.37 -12.36 4.17
N GLY A 267 32.51 -11.67 3.05
CA GLY A 267 31.72 -11.86 1.82
C GLY A 267 31.69 -10.57 0.99
N ARG A 268 30.68 -10.42 0.13
CA ARG A 268 30.38 -9.20 -0.65
C ARG A 268 28.87 -8.96 -0.79
N VAL A 269 28.07 -9.48 0.15
CA VAL A 269 26.60 -9.38 0.15
C VAL A 269 26.16 -8.99 1.55
N LEU A 270 25.48 -7.85 1.68
CA LEU A 270 24.92 -7.42 2.95
C LEU A 270 23.59 -8.16 3.18
N GLU A 271 23.56 -9.06 4.16
CA GLU A 271 22.38 -9.84 4.52
C GLU A 271 21.70 -9.27 5.79
N LEU A 272 20.41 -8.95 5.68
CA LEU A 272 19.59 -8.34 6.73
C LEU A 272 18.30 -9.13 6.97
N ASP A 273 17.83 -9.14 8.21
CA ASP A 273 16.54 -9.70 8.63
C ASP A 273 15.61 -8.56 9.07
N LEU A 274 14.56 -8.30 8.29
CA LEU A 274 13.50 -7.36 8.64
C LEU A 274 12.36 -8.09 9.36
N ASN A 275 12.02 -7.70 10.59
CA ASN A 275 10.77 -8.08 11.23
C ASN A 275 9.69 -7.05 10.86
N PRO A 276 8.74 -7.37 9.95
CA PRO A 276 7.74 -6.41 9.46
C PRO A 276 6.77 -5.95 10.56
N ALA A 277 6.38 -6.83 11.48
CA ALA A 277 5.37 -6.55 12.50
C ALA A 277 5.84 -5.57 13.60
N SER A 278 7.13 -5.57 13.94
CA SER A 278 7.76 -4.65 14.89
C SER A 278 8.60 -3.56 14.23
N CYS A 279 8.76 -3.62 12.91
CA CYS A 279 9.56 -2.71 12.09
C CYS A 279 11.03 -2.63 12.58
N VAL A 280 11.61 -3.78 12.95
CA VAL A 280 12.99 -3.93 13.43
C VAL A 280 13.84 -4.61 12.35
N ILE A 281 15.03 -4.07 12.10
CA ILE A 281 16.02 -4.64 11.17
C ILE A 281 17.17 -5.22 11.99
N SER A 282 17.64 -6.39 11.58
CA SER A 282 18.70 -7.18 12.21
C SER A 282 19.54 -7.91 11.14
N GLY A 283 20.41 -8.84 11.55
CA GLY A 283 21.37 -9.50 10.65
C GLY A 283 22.75 -8.86 10.78
N GLU A 284 23.41 -8.58 9.66
CA GLU A 284 24.75 -7.98 9.65
C GLU A 284 24.77 -6.49 10.02
N ALA A 285 23.59 -5.86 10.05
CA ALA A 285 23.41 -4.54 10.64
C ALA A 285 22.02 -4.43 11.31
N THR A 286 21.78 -3.35 12.06
CA THR A 286 20.57 -3.20 12.88
C THR A 286 19.94 -1.82 12.76
N GLY A 287 18.61 -1.74 12.89
CA GLY A 287 17.88 -0.48 12.90
C GLY A 287 16.36 -0.66 12.90
N ARG A 288 15.64 0.32 12.35
CA ARG A 288 14.17 0.31 12.20
C ARG A 288 13.75 0.94 10.88
N CYS A 289 12.64 0.48 10.33
CA CYS A 289 12.04 1.09 9.14
C CYS A 289 11.31 2.40 9.44
N GLY A 290 11.10 3.23 8.41
CA GLY A 290 10.42 4.53 8.50
C GLY A 290 11.24 5.66 9.17
N GLY A 291 12.25 5.32 9.97
CA GLY A 291 13.30 6.26 10.36
C GLY A 291 14.47 6.22 9.38
N LEU A 292 15.25 7.31 9.33
CA LEU A 292 16.66 7.21 8.93
C LEU A 292 17.37 6.33 9.96
N LEU A 293 17.92 5.22 9.50
CA LEU A 293 18.97 4.50 10.22
C LEU A 293 20.18 5.49 10.36
N ASP A 294 20.70 5.83 11.57
CA ASP A 294 21.74 6.90 11.82
C ASP A 294 23.08 6.37 12.42
N VAL A 295 24.32 6.74 11.99
CA VAL A 295 25.61 5.92 12.11
C VAL A 295 26.18 5.67 13.50
N ASN A 296 25.32 5.26 14.42
CA ASN A 296 25.60 4.18 15.34
C ASN A 296 24.46 3.12 15.25
N SER A 297 23.71 3.16 14.14
CA SER A 297 22.45 2.48 13.74
C SER A 297 22.03 2.79 12.27
N ARG A 298 22.94 3.38 11.44
CA ARG A 298 22.96 3.53 9.96
C ARG A 298 23.89 2.45 9.47
N ILE A 299 23.66 1.91 8.28
CA ILE A 299 24.50 0.82 7.78
C ILE A 299 25.66 1.40 6.97
N ASP A 300 26.61 2.10 7.61
CA ASP A 300 27.92 2.37 7.00
C ASP A 300 28.71 1.04 6.95
N VAL A 301 28.27 0.15 6.07
CA VAL A 301 29.01 -1.02 5.65
C VAL A 301 30.22 -0.57 4.87
N SER A 302 31.39 -0.52 5.49
CA SER A 302 32.63 -0.58 4.74
C SER A 302 33.00 -2.04 4.54
N GLY A 303 33.16 -2.46 3.29
CA GLY A 303 33.86 -3.70 2.98
C GLY A 303 35.20 -3.79 3.71
N ASN A 304 35.62 -5.00 4.08
CA ASN A 304 36.91 -5.23 4.73
C ASN A 304 37.94 -5.90 3.80
N GLN A 305 37.55 -6.20 2.56
CA GLN A 305 38.38 -6.77 1.51
C GLN A 305 38.77 -5.67 0.49
N SER A 306 39.39 -6.06 -0.63
CA SER A 306 39.57 -5.18 -1.78
C SER A 306 38.22 -4.81 -2.38
N ASP A 307 38.23 -3.72 -3.16
CA ASP A 307 37.09 -3.32 -3.99
C ASP A 307 35.90 -2.92 -3.11
N ARG A 308 36.17 -2.14 -2.06
CA ARG A 308 35.20 -1.78 -1.02
C ARG A 308 34.54 -0.42 -1.23
N ALA A 309 33.25 -0.36 -0.88
CA ALA A 309 32.47 0.87 -0.82
C ALA A 309 31.76 1.02 0.53
N ARG A 310 31.06 2.15 0.71
CA ARG A 310 30.16 2.48 1.81
C ARG A 310 28.78 2.81 1.25
N MET A 311 27.75 2.13 1.72
CA MET A 311 26.37 2.40 1.31
C MET A 311 25.57 3.10 2.42
N GLN A 312 24.49 3.79 2.06
CA GLN A 312 23.43 4.20 2.99
C GLN A 312 22.09 3.67 2.48
N LEU A 313 21.28 3.14 3.40
CA LEU A 313 20.05 2.40 3.11
C LEU A 313 18.91 2.90 3.99
N ARG A 314 17.74 3.15 3.39
CA ARG A 314 16.45 3.29 4.07
C ARG A 314 15.54 2.14 3.68
N ILE A 315 14.81 1.62 4.67
CA ILE A 315 13.81 0.57 4.47
C ILE A 315 12.48 1.08 5.01
N GLN A 316 11.40 0.89 4.25
CA GLN A 316 10.04 1.26 4.65
C GLN A 316 9.10 0.06 4.52
N VAL A 317 8.09 0.02 5.38
CA VAL A 317 7.05 -1.03 5.42
C VAL A 317 5.70 -0.33 5.38
N TYR A 318 4.96 -0.56 4.32
CA TYR A 318 3.60 -0.05 4.13
C TYR A 318 2.62 -1.19 4.37
N ASP A 319 1.94 -1.16 5.51
CA ASP A 319 0.81 -2.07 5.80
C ASP A 319 -0.42 -1.59 5.02
N SER A 320 -0.57 -2.06 3.80
CA SER A 320 -1.76 -1.78 2.98
C SER A 320 -2.84 -2.81 3.33
N PRO A 321 -4.05 -2.38 3.74
CA PRO A 321 -5.13 -3.31 4.03
C PRO A 321 -5.46 -4.14 2.78
N ARG A 322 -5.73 -5.44 2.96
CA ARG A 322 -6.10 -6.37 1.87
C ARG A 322 -7.30 -5.89 1.05
N VAL A 323 -8.17 -5.12 1.68
CA VAL A 323 -9.34 -4.49 1.08
C VAL A 323 -9.44 -3.06 1.58
N TYR A 324 -9.58 -2.11 0.67
CA TYR A 324 -10.04 -0.76 0.98
C TYR A 324 -11.57 -0.70 0.81
N VAL A 325 -12.23 0.18 1.56
CA VAL A 325 -13.64 0.50 1.33
C VAL A 325 -13.80 2.00 1.09
N ARG A 326 -14.38 2.34 -0.05
CA ARG A 326 -14.95 3.66 -0.29
C ARG A 326 -16.46 3.59 -0.27
N CYS A 327 -17.09 4.67 0.13
CA CYS A 327 -18.54 4.73 0.18
C CYS A 327 -19.00 6.19 0.23
N LEU A 328 -20.11 6.51 -0.40
CA LEU A 328 -20.67 7.87 -0.48
C LEU A 328 -22.19 7.78 -0.61
N HIS A 329 -22.91 8.90 -0.58
CA HIS A 329 -24.35 8.93 -0.89
C HIS A 329 -24.72 9.97 -1.93
N SER A 330 -25.79 9.68 -2.67
CA SER A 330 -26.42 10.58 -3.64
C SER A 330 -27.91 10.75 -3.31
N PRO A 331 -28.47 11.98 -3.34
CA PRO A 331 -27.77 13.26 -3.54
C PRO A 331 -26.76 13.55 -2.43
N ILE A 332 -25.65 14.24 -2.75
CA ILE A 332 -24.59 14.55 -1.77
C ILE A 332 -25.07 15.55 -0.69
N TRP A 333 -26.01 16.42 -1.04
CA TRP A 333 -26.79 17.22 -0.10
C TRP A 333 -28.29 16.95 -0.33
N PRO A 334 -28.86 15.95 0.36
CA PRO A 334 -30.25 15.55 0.17
C PRO A 334 -31.22 16.56 0.81
N GLN A 335 -32.40 16.71 0.21
CA GLN A 335 -33.49 17.56 0.68
C GLN A 335 -34.62 16.74 1.31
N PRO A 336 -35.48 17.34 2.15
CA PRO A 336 -36.65 16.65 2.70
C PRO A 336 -37.58 16.17 1.57
N GLY A 337 -37.78 14.85 1.48
CA GLY A 337 -38.52 14.18 0.42
C GLY A 337 -37.66 13.35 -0.53
N ASP A 338 -36.34 13.58 -0.56
CA ASP A 338 -35.42 12.86 -1.44
C ASP A 338 -35.24 11.39 -1.00
N THR A 339 -34.95 10.51 -1.97
CA THR A 339 -34.42 9.17 -1.70
C THR A 339 -32.90 9.25 -1.76
N VAL A 340 -32.25 8.98 -0.63
CA VAL A 340 -30.80 8.92 -0.47
C VAL A 340 -30.33 7.51 -0.79
N THR A 341 -29.53 7.35 -1.83
CA THR A 341 -28.83 6.10 -2.16
C THR A 341 -27.44 6.17 -1.57
N PHE A 342 -27.09 5.17 -0.75
CA PHE A 342 -25.75 4.98 -0.21
C PHE A 342 -25.09 3.87 -1.01
N SER A 343 -23.90 4.13 -1.56
CA SER A 343 -23.17 3.18 -2.40
C SER A 343 -21.79 2.96 -1.78
N ALA A 344 -21.44 1.70 -1.52
CA ALA A 344 -20.12 1.26 -1.07
C ALA A 344 -19.46 0.39 -2.13
N GLU A 345 -18.13 0.45 -2.22
CA GLU A 345 -17.30 -0.34 -3.12
C GLU A 345 -16.04 -0.83 -2.40
N ALA A 346 -15.70 -2.10 -2.60
CA ALA A 346 -14.49 -2.73 -2.09
C ALA A 346 -13.38 -2.66 -3.15
N LEU A 347 -12.17 -2.23 -2.77
CA LEU A 347 -11.03 -2.04 -3.67
C LEU A 347 -9.79 -2.82 -3.22
N ASP A 348 -8.90 -3.17 -4.15
CA ASP A 348 -7.52 -3.60 -3.85
C ASP A 348 -6.59 -2.40 -3.59
N ALA A 349 -5.31 -2.69 -3.32
CA ALA A 349 -4.27 -1.67 -3.16
C ALA A 349 -3.90 -0.91 -4.44
N ASN A 350 -4.41 -1.31 -5.62
CA ASN A 350 -4.30 -0.52 -6.84
C ASN A 350 -5.55 0.34 -7.07
N MET A 351 -6.41 0.50 -6.05
CA MET A 351 -7.68 1.21 -6.10
C MET A 351 -8.68 0.62 -7.12
N ARG A 352 -8.57 -0.68 -7.43
CA ARG A 352 -9.44 -1.39 -8.39
C ARG A 352 -10.53 -2.17 -7.66
N PRO A 353 -11.77 -2.21 -8.18
CA PRO A 353 -12.85 -2.99 -7.57
C PRO A 353 -12.51 -4.47 -7.44
N ILE A 354 -12.71 -5.03 -6.25
CA ILE A 354 -12.60 -6.47 -5.97
C ILE A 354 -13.92 -7.02 -5.45
N VAL A 355 -14.17 -8.31 -5.68
CA VAL A 355 -15.29 -9.01 -5.04
C VAL A 355 -14.87 -9.36 -3.61
N ALA A 356 -15.34 -8.59 -2.64
CA ALA A 356 -15.10 -8.85 -1.24
C ALA A 356 -16.09 -9.91 -0.72
N ASP A 357 -15.64 -10.76 0.22
CA ASP A 357 -16.49 -11.72 0.90
C ASP A 357 -17.73 -11.06 1.52
N ARG A 358 -17.60 -9.84 2.07
CA ARG A 358 -18.73 -9.06 2.61
C ARG A 358 -18.55 -7.54 2.49
N ILE A 359 -19.58 -6.84 2.01
CA ILE A 359 -19.73 -5.38 2.16
C ILE A 359 -20.95 -5.09 3.02
N ALA A 360 -20.79 -4.29 4.06
CA ALA A 360 -21.86 -3.91 4.99
C ALA A 360 -22.01 -2.38 5.09
N LEU A 361 -23.24 -1.88 4.93
CA LEU A 361 -23.62 -0.49 5.19
C LEU A 361 -24.47 -0.44 6.46
N ARG A 362 -23.95 0.22 7.49
CA ARG A 362 -24.66 0.48 8.74
C ARG A 362 -25.18 1.91 8.75
N GLN A 363 -26.49 2.04 8.94
CA GLN A 363 -27.17 3.30 9.21
C GLN A 363 -27.66 3.28 10.67
N PRO A 364 -27.36 4.30 11.50
CA PRO A 364 -28.20 4.60 12.64
C PRO A 364 -29.49 5.23 12.10
N ALA A 365 -30.49 4.39 11.87
CA ALA A 365 -31.86 4.84 12.01
C ALA A 365 -32.05 5.44 13.43
N THR A 366 -33.18 6.10 13.66
CA THR A 366 -33.57 6.65 14.98
C THR A 366 -33.96 5.54 15.98
N GLY A 367 -33.09 4.56 16.16
CA GLY A 367 -33.27 3.31 16.90
C GLY A 367 -32.04 2.38 16.75
N ALA A 368 -32.21 1.07 16.99
CA ALA A 368 -31.15 0.09 16.74
C ALA A 368 -30.81 0.05 15.24
N GLY A 369 -29.57 0.40 14.89
CA GLY A 369 -29.19 0.69 13.51
C GLY A 369 -29.33 -0.51 12.56
N THR A 370 -29.97 -0.29 11.42
CA THR A 370 -30.08 -1.27 10.34
C THR A 370 -28.71 -1.48 9.72
N VAL A 371 -28.33 -2.74 9.53
CA VAL A 371 -27.17 -3.15 8.73
C VAL A 371 -27.70 -3.79 7.46
N HIS A 372 -27.40 -3.18 6.32
CA HIS A 372 -27.57 -3.81 5.02
C HIS A 372 -26.25 -4.49 4.64
N THR A 373 -26.31 -5.70 4.11
CA THR A 373 -25.13 -6.51 3.83
C THR A 373 -25.25 -7.17 2.45
N CYS A 374 -24.19 -7.04 1.66
CA CYS A 374 -24.00 -7.74 0.39
C CYS A 374 -22.83 -8.69 0.55
N GLU A 375 -23.10 -10.00 0.54
CA GLU A 375 -22.08 -11.04 0.58
C GLU A 375 -21.55 -11.30 -0.84
N ASN A 376 -20.25 -11.58 -0.99
CA ASN A 376 -19.58 -11.91 -2.27
C ASN A 376 -19.85 -10.86 -3.37
N ALA A 377 -19.58 -9.59 -3.05
CA ALA A 377 -19.91 -8.45 -3.90
C ALA A 377 -18.76 -7.44 -3.98
N SER A 378 -18.63 -6.76 -5.13
CA SER A 378 -17.70 -5.63 -5.27
C SER A 378 -18.32 -4.28 -4.90
N THR A 379 -19.64 -4.18 -4.99
CA THR A 379 -20.41 -3.00 -4.59
C THR A 379 -21.62 -3.41 -3.74
N CYS A 380 -22.11 -2.48 -2.93
CA CYS A 380 -23.32 -2.68 -2.14
C CYS A 380 -24.07 -1.36 -1.99
N GLU A 381 -25.39 -1.38 -2.20
CA GLU A 381 -26.23 -0.18 -2.19
C GLU A 381 -27.44 -0.32 -1.28
N VAL A 382 -27.84 0.78 -0.62
CA VAL A 382 -29.08 0.84 0.17
C VAL A 382 -29.75 2.21 0.01
N HIS A 383 -31.08 2.23 -0.02
CA HIS A 383 -31.86 3.45 -0.18
C HIS A 383 -32.59 3.82 1.12
N LEU A 384 -32.62 5.12 1.46
CA LEU A 384 -33.33 5.68 2.61
C LEU A 384 -34.09 6.94 2.20
N ASN A 385 -35.35 7.06 2.58
CA ASN A 385 -36.14 8.27 2.32
C ASN A 385 -35.87 9.34 3.39
N ALA A 386 -35.37 10.50 2.97
CA ALA A 386 -35.06 11.65 3.81
C ALA A 386 -36.35 12.39 4.20
N THR A 387 -37.11 11.88 5.16
CA THR A 387 -38.47 12.40 5.47
C THR A 387 -38.52 13.77 6.12
N THR A 388 -37.45 14.21 6.80
CA THR A 388 -37.38 15.48 7.54
C THR A 388 -35.97 16.06 7.52
N SER A 389 -35.85 17.39 7.58
CA SER A 389 -34.56 18.06 7.80
C SER A 389 -33.89 17.61 9.10
N GLY A 390 -32.56 17.57 9.11
CA GLY A 390 -31.77 17.11 10.25
C GLY A 390 -30.41 16.60 9.82
N THR A 391 -29.83 15.69 10.59
CA THR A 391 -28.63 14.93 10.20
C THR A 391 -28.89 13.43 10.31
N PHE A 392 -28.16 12.67 9.50
CA PHE A 392 -28.02 11.22 9.64
C PHE A 392 -26.53 10.89 9.67
N ASN A 393 -26.18 9.76 10.29
CA ASN A 393 -24.85 9.21 10.13
C ASN A 393 -24.92 7.94 9.28
N TYR A 394 -23.77 7.44 8.83
CA TYR A 394 -23.62 6.12 8.24
C TYR A 394 -22.17 5.67 8.35
N SER A 395 -21.94 4.39 8.12
CA SER A 395 -20.60 3.78 8.07
C SER A 395 -20.64 2.60 7.12
N CYS A 396 -19.58 2.41 6.36
CA CYS A 396 -19.47 1.30 5.42
C CYS A 396 -18.24 0.46 5.81
N LEU A 397 -18.31 -0.83 5.56
CA LEU A 397 -17.29 -1.83 5.88
C LEU A 397 -17.16 -2.79 4.71
N ALA A 398 -15.95 -3.11 4.31
CA ALA A 398 -15.66 -4.23 3.43
C ALA A 398 -14.75 -5.22 4.17
N GLU A 399 -15.01 -6.50 3.99
CA GLU A 399 -14.26 -7.60 4.57
C GLU A 399 -13.92 -8.62 3.50
N GLU A 400 -12.63 -8.95 3.40
CA GLU A 400 -12.09 -9.99 2.54
C GLU A 400 -11.21 -10.88 3.42
N ARG A 401 -11.53 -12.18 3.47
CA ARG A 401 -10.79 -13.22 4.20
C ARG A 401 -10.56 -12.88 5.68
N GLY A 402 -11.61 -12.37 6.33
CA GLY A 402 -11.60 -11.99 7.74
C GLY A 402 -10.83 -10.70 8.06
N VAL A 403 -10.27 -10.00 7.06
CA VAL A 403 -9.69 -8.66 7.22
C VAL A 403 -10.76 -7.63 6.85
N ALA A 404 -11.22 -6.87 7.83
CA ALA A 404 -12.26 -5.85 7.65
C ALA A 404 -11.70 -4.43 7.73
N THR A 405 -11.99 -3.62 6.72
CA THR A 405 -11.70 -2.17 6.68
C THR A 405 -13.02 -1.41 6.75
N THR A 406 -13.04 -0.28 7.46
CA THR A 406 -14.24 0.55 7.60
C THR A 406 -13.96 2.02 7.33
N THR A 407 -14.96 2.73 6.80
CA THR A 407 -14.93 4.19 6.63
C THR A 407 -15.04 4.95 7.96
N GLY A 408 -15.26 4.25 9.07
CA GLY A 408 -15.74 4.88 10.30
C GLY A 408 -17.18 5.39 10.17
N SER A 409 -17.68 6.01 11.25
CA SER A 409 -18.99 6.69 11.26
C SER A 409 -18.83 8.13 10.82
N ARG A 410 -19.67 8.58 9.90
CA ARG A 410 -19.71 9.97 9.42
C ARG A 410 -21.12 10.51 9.27
N GLY A 411 -21.28 11.81 9.50
CA GLY A 411 -22.54 12.54 9.42
C GLY A 411 -22.76 13.22 8.06
N SER A 412 -24.02 13.48 7.75
CA SER A 412 -24.45 14.32 6.62
C SER A 412 -25.79 15.01 6.93
N THR A 413 -26.07 16.12 6.25
CA THR A 413 -27.20 17.03 6.52
C THR A 413 -28.32 16.85 5.50
N ILE A 414 -29.56 16.72 5.98
CA ILE A 414 -30.79 16.79 5.16
C ILE A 414 -31.34 18.21 5.21
N GLY A 415 -31.47 18.84 4.04
CA GLY A 415 -31.98 20.20 3.88
C GLY A 415 -31.01 21.27 4.39
N THR A 416 -31.49 22.52 4.46
CA THR A 416 -30.68 23.63 5.00
C THR A 416 -30.40 23.42 6.49
N PRO A 417 -29.13 23.54 6.95
CA PRO A 417 -28.80 23.46 8.37
C PRO A 417 -29.46 24.61 9.15
N ALA A 418 -29.83 24.34 10.41
CA ALA A 418 -30.53 25.31 11.25
C ALA A 418 -29.69 26.54 11.66
N ARG A 419 -28.36 26.47 11.48
CA ARG A 419 -27.37 27.52 11.77
C ARG A 419 -26.17 27.37 10.82
N GLY A 420 -25.46 28.46 10.59
CA GLY A 420 -24.28 28.49 9.72
C GLY A 420 -24.61 28.56 8.24
N ARG A 421 -23.57 28.81 7.43
CA ARG A 421 -23.66 28.85 5.96
C ARG A 421 -23.03 27.63 5.28
N ALA A 422 -22.21 26.86 6.00
CA ALA A 422 -21.69 25.58 5.55
C ALA A 422 -22.67 24.42 5.84
N VAL A 423 -22.78 23.48 4.91
CA VAL A 423 -23.60 22.27 5.01
C VAL A 423 -22.68 21.06 5.06
N ALA A 424 -22.65 20.31 6.16
CA ALA A 424 -21.91 19.05 6.23
C ALA A 424 -22.54 18.03 5.27
N VAL A 425 -21.80 17.61 4.25
CA VAL A 425 -22.19 16.54 3.32
C VAL A 425 -21.47 15.23 3.60
N LEU A 426 -20.26 15.31 4.18
CA LEU A 426 -19.53 14.16 4.69
C LEU A 426 -18.64 14.58 5.86
N GLN A 427 -19.11 14.42 7.10
CA GLN A 427 -18.38 14.82 8.31
C GLN A 427 -17.91 13.60 9.09
N HIS A 428 -16.61 13.30 9.08
CA HIS A 428 -16.01 12.22 9.86
C HIS A 428 -15.65 12.66 11.29
N GLN A 429 -15.16 13.90 11.47
CA GLN A 429 -14.71 14.42 12.77
C GLN A 429 -15.23 15.84 13.05
N THR A 430 -14.87 16.38 14.21
CA THR A 430 -14.96 17.82 14.49
C THR A 430 -13.91 18.61 13.70
N THR A 431 -14.15 19.90 13.48
CA THR A 431 -13.34 20.82 12.66
C THR A 431 -11.98 21.18 13.27
N ASP A 432 -11.61 20.54 14.38
CA ASP A 432 -10.30 20.64 15.05
C ASP A 432 -9.48 19.35 14.92
N ARG A 433 -9.99 18.35 14.17
CA ARG A 433 -9.45 16.97 14.09
C ARG A 433 -9.49 16.34 12.69
N ALA A 434 -10.04 17.07 11.73
CA ALA A 434 -10.06 16.71 10.32
C ALA A 434 -9.79 17.97 9.50
N MET A 435 -9.32 17.76 8.27
CA MET A 435 -9.16 18.81 7.28
C MET A 435 -10.54 19.13 6.66
N ASP A 436 -10.97 20.39 6.73
CA ASP A 436 -12.29 20.84 6.30
C ASP A 436 -12.25 21.45 4.88
N PHE A 437 -12.74 20.69 3.90
CA PHE A 437 -12.92 21.12 2.51
C PHE A 437 -14.34 21.69 2.29
N VAL A 438 -14.43 22.96 1.88
CA VAL A 438 -15.72 23.63 1.62
C VAL A 438 -15.90 23.87 0.13
N PHE A 439 -16.78 23.11 -0.52
CA PHE A 439 -17.16 23.32 -1.91
C PHE A 439 -17.98 24.59 -2.09
N ILE A 440 -17.55 25.45 -3.01
CA ILE A 440 -18.15 26.74 -3.32
C ILE A 440 -18.71 26.67 -4.76
N PRO A 441 -20.00 26.96 -4.96
CA PRO A 441 -20.56 27.12 -6.30
C PRO A 441 -20.10 28.44 -6.92
N ASP A 442 -19.60 28.36 -8.15
CA ASP A 442 -19.29 29.52 -8.99
C ASP A 442 -20.56 30.27 -9.49
N SER A 443 -20.41 31.55 -9.81
CA SER A 443 -21.47 32.57 -9.73
C SER A 443 -22.31 32.74 -11.00
N ASP A 444 -21.71 32.50 -12.17
CA ASP A 444 -22.36 32.45 -13.47
C ASP A 444 -22.62 31.01 -13.94
N ASN A 445 -21.82 30.05 -13.46
CA ASN A 445 -21.91 28.63 -13.77
C ASN A 445 -23.07 27.91 -13.03
N TYR A 446 -23.31 28.23 -11.75
CA TYR A 446 -24.33 27.53 -10.95
C TYR A 446 -25.36 28.48 -10.33
N ALA A 447 -26.65 28.10 -10.36
CA ALA A 447 -27.72 28.96 -9.87
C ALA A 447 -27.68 29.18 -8.34
N SER A 448 -27.24 28.17 -7.59
CA SER A 448 -27.05 28.20 -6.13
C SER A 448 -26.34 26.94 -5.64
N ALA A 449 -26.01 26.89 -4.34
CA ALA A 449 -25.54 25.68 -3.67
C ALA A 449 -26.50 24.47 -3.72
N ASN A 450 -27.79 24.70 -3.97
CA ASN A 450 -28.79 23.63 -4.13
C ASN A 450 -29.06 23.27 -5.60
N ASP A 451 -28.28 23.84 -6.53
CA ASP A 451 -28.27 23.42 -7.94
C ASP A 451 -27.99 21.91 -8.02
N LEU A 452 -28.66 21.22 -8.94
CA LEU A 452 -28.50 19.78 -9.09
C LEU A 452 -27.18 19.44 -9.80
N SER A 453 -26.73 20.28 -10.74
CA SER A 453 -25.44 20.09 -11.41
C SER A 453 -24.32 20.20 -10.37
N PHE A 454 -24.26 21.33 -9.65
CA PHE A 454 -23.26 21.55 -8.59
C PHE A 454 -23.21 20.40 -7.57
N ARG A 455 -24.36 19.89 -7.12
CA ARG A 455 -24.39 18.75 -6.17
C ARG A 455 -23.90 17.44 -6.80
N ASN A 456 -24.13 17.21 -8.09
CA ASN A 456 -23.56 16.06 -8.79
C ASN A 456 -22.05 16.22 -9.00
N ASP A 457 -21.59 17.43 -9.26
CA ASP A 457 -20.18 17.77 -9.47
C ASP A 457 -19.38 17.63 -8.17
N VAL A 458 -19.91 18.10 -7.03
CA VAL A 458 -19.36 17.85 -5.69
C VAL A 458 -19.32 16.34 -5.37
N TYR A 459 -20.36 15.57 -5.71
CA TYR A 459 -20.32 14.11 -5.57
C TYR A 459 -19.19 13.50 -6.41
N GLY A 460 -19.08 13.92 -7.68
CA GLY A 460 -18.07 13.46 -8.62
C GLY A 460 -16.66 13.70 -8.09
N VAL A 461 -16.37 14.92 -7.66
CA VAL A 461 -15.06 15.32 -7.12
C VAL A 461 -14.70 14.53 -5.85
N ILE A 462 -15.61 14.41 -4.89
CA ILE A 462 -15.35 13.59 -3.68
C ILE A 462 -15.07 12.14 -4.08
N TRP A 463 -15.82 11.58 -5.04
CA TRP A 463 -15.64 10.19 -5.48
C TRP A 463 -14.33 9.97 -6.26
N THR A 464 -13.99 10.83 -7.22
CA THR A 464 -12.84 10.62 -8.13
C THR A 464 -11.54 11.20 -7.58
N ALA A 465 -11.53 12.44 -7.09
CA ALA A 465 -10.28 13.07 -6.63
C ALA A 465 -9.83 12.49 -5.29
N PHE A 466 -10.74 12.40 -4.31
CA PHE A 466 -10.44 11.97 -2.95
C PHE A 466 -10.63 10.46 -2.74
N LEU A 467 -11.82 9.91 -2.99
CA LEU A 467 -12.11 8.50 -2.71
C LEU A 467 -11.63 7.52 -3.81
N SER A 468 -10.91 8.00 -4.84
CA SER A 468 -10.17 7.13 -5.81
C SER A 468 -8.65 7.32 -5.74
N ASP A 469 -8.14 8.07 -4.78
CA ASP A 469 -6.71 8.20 -4.50
C ASP A 469 -6.37 7.42 -3.21
N GLU A 470 -5.28 6.66 -3.19
CA GLU A 470 -4.95 5.79 -2.05
C GLU A 470 -4.63 6.61 -0.79
N LEU A 471 -3.90 7.72 -0.93
CA LEU A 471 -3.49 8.57 0.19
C LEU A 471 -4.69 9.27 0.83
N PHE A 472 -5.64 9.75 0.01
CA PHE A 472 -6.88 10.33 0.52
C PHE A 472 -7.85 9.26 1.06
N LEU A 473 -7.97 8.09 0.43
CA LEU A 473 -8.89 7.04 0.89
C LEU A 473 -8.43 6.34 2.19
N ARG A 474 -7.12 6.09 2.35
CA ARG A 474 -6.56 5.49 3.57
C ARG A 474 -6.70 6.40 4.79
N ASN A 475 -6.71 7.72 4.56
CA ASN A 475 -6.91 8.75 5.58
C ASN A 475 -8.34 9.34 5.55
N GLN A 476 -9.34 8.64 4.97
CA GLN A 476 -10.68 9.22 4.72
C GLN A 476 -11.38 9.74 5.99
N ASP A 477 -11.04 9.24 7.16
CA ASP A 477 -11.56 9.67 8.47
C ASP A 477 -10.92 10.96 9.00
N ARG A 478 -9.91 11.49 8.32
CA ARG A 478 -9.22 12.76 8.58
C ARG A 478 -9.73 13.89 7.69
N PHE A 479 -10.78 13.66 6.90
CA PHE A 479 -11.37 14.63 5.98
C PHE A 479 -12.85 14.88 6.27
N ASN A 480 -13.23 16.14 6.22
CA ASN A 480 -14.62 16.59 6.23
C ASN A 480 -14.91 17.35 4.93
N PHE A 481 -16.09 17.14 4.36
CA PHE A 481 -16.56 17.82 3.16
C PHE A 481 -17.86 18.57 3.43
N TRP A 482 -17.87 19.82 3.00
CA TRP A 482 -18.96 20.78 3.23
C TRP A 482 -19.38 21.45 1.92
N ILE A 483 -20.61 21.95 1.85
CA ILE A 483 -21.07 22.86 0.79
C ILE A 483 -21.30 24.25 1.38
N ALA A 484 -20.72 25.28 0.76
CA ALA A 484 -21.05 26.69 1.03
C ALA A 484 -22.43 27.04 0.44
N GLN A 485 -23.27 27.73 1.21
CA GLN A 485 -24.53 28.30 0.71
C GLN A 485 -24.35 29.60 -0.09
N ASP A 486 -23.14 30.16 -0.06
CA ASP A 486 -22.75 31.38 -0.76
C ASP A 486 -21.93 31.02 -2.01
N ARG A 487 -21.95 31.91 -3.02
CA ARG A 487 -21.22 31.71 -4.29
C ARG A 487 -19.91 32.50 -4.31
N GLY A 488 -18.88 31.89 -4.89
CA GLY A 488 -17.67 32.58 -5.38
C GLY A 488 -17.79 32.85 -6.87
N ASP A 489 -16.74 33.40 -7.50
CA ASP A 489 -16.71 33.79 -8.90
C ASP A 489 -15.33 33.42 -9.48
N ALA A 490 -15.26 32.48 -10.43
CA ALA A 490 -14.01 32.02 -11.03
C ALA A 490 -13.63 32.89 -12.24
N HIS A 491 -12.34 33.22 -12.37
CA HIS A 491 -11.83 34.09 -13.46
C HIS A 491 -10.60 33.52 -14.18
N GLY A 492 -10.00 32.46 -13.64
CA GLY A 492 -8.75 31.89 -14.11
C GLY A 492 -7.54 32.76 -13.81
N PHE A 493 -6.36 32.15 -13.74
CA PHE A 493 -5.12 32.85 -13.48
C PHE A 493 -4.75 33.83 -14.59
N THR A 494 -4.67 35.11 -14.23
CA THR A 494 -4.11 36.16 -15.09
C THR A 494 -3.14 37.02 -14.29
N THR A 495 -1.98 37.35 -14.88
CA THR A 495 -0.89 38.02 -14.16
C THR A 495 -1.33 39.39 -13.62
N GLY A 496 -1.38 39.51 -12.29
CA GLY A 496 -1.77 40.74 -11.60
C GLY A 496 -3.25 40.85 -11.23
N SER A 497 -4.06 39.82 -11.49
CA SER A 497 -5.43 39.66 -10.99
C SER A 497 -5.51 38.46 -10.03
N PRO A 498 -6.40 38.47 -9.02
CA PRO A 498 -6.82 37.22 -8.41
C PRO A 498 -7.53 36.34 -9.45
N CYS A 499 -7.33 35.03 -9.36
CA CYS A 499 -7.92 34.03 -10.23
C CYS A 499 -9.37 33.66 -9.88
N TYR A 500 -9.85 34.09 -8.71
CA TYR A 500 -11.24 34.01 -8.29
C TYR A 500 -11.59 35.15 -7.33
N THR A 501 -12.89 35.42 -7.17
CA THR A 501 -13.45 36.22 -6.07
C THR A 501 -14.13 35.28 -5.08
N PRO A 502 -13.70 35.21 -3.80
CA PRO A 502 -14.35 34.35 -2.80
C PRO A 502 -15.72 34.91 -2.40
N PRO A 503 -16.59 34.09 -1.78
CA PRO A 503 -17.77 34.58 -1.09
C PRO A 503 -17.43 35.76 -0.16
N ALA A 504 -18.22 36.83 -0.19
CA ALA A 504 -17.94 38.04 0.59
C ALA A 504 -17.89 37.82 2.12
N ASN A 505 -18.45 36.70 2.59
CA ASN A 505 -18.47 36.22 3.96
C ASN A 505 -17.50 35.05 4.23
N TRP A 506 -16.59 34.72 3.31
CA TRP A 506 -15.63 33.61 3.45
C TRP A 506 -14.93 33.61 4.81
N THR A 507 -14.32 34.73 5.17
CA THR A 507 -13.54 34.89 6.41
C THR A 507 -14.39 35.00 7.70
N THR A 508 -15.72 35.17 7.59
CA THR A 508 -16.61 35.29 8.76
C THR A 508 -17.42 34.04 9.03
N ASP A 509 -17.88 33.37 7.97
CA ASP A 509 -18.87 32.28 8.06
C ASP A 509 -18.24 30.91 7.77
N TYR A 510 -17.03 30.90 7.20
CA TYR A 510 -16.23 29.71 6.91
C TYR A 510 -14.79 29.73 7.53
N PRO A 511 -14.54 30.37 8.71
CA PRO A 511 -13.17 30.50 9.26
C PRO A 511 -12.59 29.18 9.81
N PHE A 512 -13.34 28.09 9.71
CA PHE A 512 -12.90 26.73 10.06
C PHE A 512 -12.38 25.96 8.84
N ALA A 513 -12.59 26.47 7.63
CA ALA A 513 -12.18 25.79 6.40
C ALA A 513 -10.66 25.85 6.23
N ASP A 514 -10.03 24.70 6.08
CA ASP A 514 -8.62 24.62 5.67
C ASP A 514 -8.46 24.87 4.17
N SER A 515 -9.46 24.49 3.37
CA SER A 515 -9.49 24.77 1.93
C SER A 515 -10.92 25.00 1.40
N GLY A 516 -11.12 26.06 0.62
CA GLY A 516 -12.28 26.24 -0.24
C GLY A 516 -12.05 25.62 -1.62
N VAL A 517 -13.08 24.98 -2.18
CA VAL A 517 -13.04 24.34 -3.50
C VAL A 517 -14.07 25.01 -4.40
N LEU A 518 -13.65 26.02 -5.16
CA LEU A 518 -14.50 26.75 -6.09
C LEU A 518 -14.65 25.97 -7.40
N LEU A 519 -15.76 25.23 -7.53
CA LEU A 519 -16.04 24.49 -8.76
C LEU A 519 -16.66 25.42 -9.80
N HIS A 520 -16.17 25.34 -11.04
CA HIS A 520 -16.74 25.94 -12.27
C HIS A 520 -16.77 24.92 -13.41
N THR A 521 -17.35 25.28 -14.55
CA THR A 521 -17.40 24.48 -15.78
C THR A 521 -16.77 25.21 -16.99
N ASP A 522 -16.27 26.43 -16.78
CA ASP A 522 -15.48 27.17 -17.77
C ASP A 522 -14.06 26.60 -17.93
N ASP A 523 -13.56 26.70 -19.16
CA ASP A 523 -12.16 26.43 -19.58
C ASP A 523 -11.26 27.57 -19.06
N LEU A 524 -10.73 27.38 -17.85
CA LEU A 524 -9.93 28.37 -17.12
C LEU A 524 -8.57 27.79 -16.72
N ARG A 525 -7.57 28.67 -16.58
CA ARG A 525 -6.32 28.31 -15.88
C ARG A 525 -6.59 28.29 -14.38
N ASP A 526 -6.72 27.10 -13.82
CA ASP A 526 -6.89 26.89 -12.38
C ASP A 526 -5.72 27.41 -11.54
N CYS A 527 -6.00 27.58 -10.25
CA CYS A 527 -5.08 28.11 -9.26
C CYS A 527 -5.49 27.76 -7.83
N ALA A 528 -4.53 27.88 -6.92
CA ALA A 528 -4.73 27.88 -5.48
C ALA A 528 -4.04 29.07 -4.81
N THR A 529 -4.77 29.80 -3.96
CA THR A 529 -4.19 30.84 -3.11
C THR A 529 -5.08 31.12 -1.90
N GLY A 530 -4.58 31.81 -0.87
CA GLY A 530 -5.43 32.29 0.24
C GLY A 530 -6.36 31.28 0.94
N GLY A 531 -6.07 29.98 0.88
CA GLY A 531 -6.92 28.91 1.42
C GLY A 531 -8.13 28.54 0.54
N ILE A 532 -8.11 28.85 -0.76
CA ILE A 532 -9.11 28.41 -1.75
C ILE A 532 -8.39 28.02 -3.04
N PHE A 533 -8.90 27.00 -3.73
CA PHE A 533 -8.55 26.73 -5.12
C PHE A 533 -9.78 26.68 -6.03
N SER A 534 -9.59 26.94 -7.33
CA SER A 534 -10.59 26.68 -8.37
C SER A 534 -10.33 25.32 -9.02
N SER A 535 -11.39 24.61 -9.43
CA SER A 535 -11.22 23.53 -10.40
C SER A 535 -12.46 23.12 -11.17
N GLU A 536 -12.26 22.64 -12.39
CA GLU A 536 -13.26 21.93 -13.18
C GLU A 536 -13.57 20.55 -12.54
N PRO A 537 -14.83 20.21 -12.23
CA PRO A 537 -15.17 18.98 -11.49
C PRO A 537 -14.87 17.69 -12.27
N GLY A 538 -14.72 17.79 -13.60
CA GLY A 538 -14.30 16.68 -14.46
C GLY A 538 -12.78 16.45 -14.46
N SER A 539 -11.97 17.45 -14.12
CA SER A 539 -10.50 17.33 -14.14
C SER A 539 -9.98 16.81 -12.80
N THR A 540 -10.19 15.50 -12.57
CA THR A 540 -9.81 14.80 -11.33
C THR A 540 -8.38 15.07 -10.90
N GLU A 541 -7.44 15.13 -11.84
CA GLU A 541 -6.03 15.36 -11.53
C GLU A 541 -5.72 16.85 -11.28
N THR A 542 -6.42 17.80 -11.92
CA THR A 542 -6.32 19.22 -11.54
C THR A 542 -6.83 19.44 -10.12
N VAL A 543 -7.96 18.84 -9.73
CA VAL A 543 -8.43 18.91 -8.33
C VAL A 543 -7.35 18.41 -7.35
N ARG A 544 -6.64 17.33 -7.67
CA ARG A 544 -5.57 16.79 -6.81
C ARG A 544 -4.33 17.69 -6.78
N HIS A 545 -3.94 18.26 -7.91
CA HIS A 545 -2.88 19.26 -8.03
C HIS A 545 -3.16 20.47 -7.12
N GLU A 546 -4.33 21.07 -7.29
CA GLU A 546 -4.75 22.26 -6.56
C GLU A 546 -5.02 21.99 -5.07
N THR A 547 -5.50 20.78 -4.73
CA THR A 547 -5.54 20.28 -3.35
C THR A 547 -4.15 20.21 -2.73
N GLY A 548 -3.13 19.86 -3.53
CA GLY A 548 -1.72 19.88 -3.14
C GLY A 548 -1.25 21.26 -2.64
N HIS A 549 -1.64 22.33 -3.34
CA HIS A 549 -1.41 23.69 -2.86
C HIS A 549 -2.28 24.06 -1.65
N SER A 550 -3.58 23.77 -1.68
CA SER A 550 -4.52 24.16 -0.62
C SER A 550 -5.34 22.95 -0.14
N PRO A 551 -5.03 22.37 1.04
CA PRO A 551 -4.38 23.00 2.19
C PRO A 551 -2.89 22.64 2.41
N PHE A 552 -2.32 21.70 1.64
CA PHE A 552 -1.02 21.11 2.01
C PHE A 552 0.19 22.02 1.74
N GLY A 553 0.04 23.05 0.92
CA GLY A 553 1.06 24.05 0.64
C GLY A 553 2.21 23.53 -0.21
N LEU A 554 2.00 22.53 -1.07
CA LEU A 554 2.98 22.14 -2.08
C LEU A 554 3.29 23.33 -3.01
N ALA A 555 4.53 23.44 -3.45
CA ALA A 555 4.92 24.40 -4.49
C ALA A 555 4.69 23.81 -5.89
N ASP A 556 4.54 24.69 -6.89
CA ASP A 556 4.54 24.29 -8.30
C ASP A 556 5.93 23.85 -8.77
N GLU A 557 5.95 22.94 -9.74
CA GLU A 557 7.19 22.33 -10.23
C GLU A 557 7.34 22.36 -11.75
N TYR A 558 6.25 22.52 -12.52
CA TYR A 558 6.32 22.87 -13.94
C TYR A 558 6.88 24.30 -14.14
N CYS A 559 7.26 24.65 -15.37
CA CYS A 559 7.88 25.95 -15.65
C CYS A 559 6.90 27.12 -15.73
N CYS A 560 7.45 28.33 -15.67
CA CYS A 560 6.96 29.50 -16.39
C CYS A 560 5.80 30.31 -15.77
N ASP A 561 4.75 29.71 -15.20
CA ASP A 561 3.66 30.43 -14.52
C ASP A 561 3.37 29.98 -13.07
N GLY A 562 4.01 28.91 -12.59
CA GLY A 562 3.83 28.38 -11.24
C GLY A 562 4.40 29.23 -10.08
N GLY A 563 3.88 28.97 -8.88
CA GLY A 563 4.32 29.49 -7.59
C GLY A 563 5.38 28.61 -6.91
N TYR A 564 6.65 28.99 -7.07
CA TYR A 564 7.79 28.29 -6.46
C TYR A 564 8.15 28.87 -5.09
N PHE A 565 8.19 28.01 -4.08
CA PHE A 565 8.63 28.33 -2.73
C PHE A 565 9.10 27.05 -2.03
N GLN A 566 9.86 27.18 -0.94
CA GLN A 566 10.19 26.06 -0.06
C GLN A 566 9.26 26.09 1.16
N THR A 567 8.60 24.98 1.47
CA THR A 567 7.86 24.85 2.73
C THR A 567 8.81 24.57 3.90
N SER A 568 8.40 24.96 5.11
CA SER A 568 9.24 24.82 6.31
C SER A 568 9.27 23.39 6.90
N VAL A 569 8.38 22.50 6.48
CA VAL A 569 8.25 21.14 7.00
C VAL A 569 7.96 20.20 5.83
N ASN A 570 8.88 19.26 5.59
CA ASN A 570 8.81 18.29 4.48
C ASN A 570 8.55 18.96 3.12
N PRO A 571 9.44 19.83 2.62
CA PRO A 571 9.28 20.43 1.29
C PRO A 571 9.25 19.40 0.16
N ASN A 572 8.47 19.71 -0.87
CA ASN A 572 8.58 19.10 -2.21
C ASN A 572 9.62 19.81 -3.08
N LEU A 573 9.78 21.12 -2.89
CA LEU A 573 10.70 21.97 -3.64
C LEU A 573 11.63 22.76 -2.71
N PHE A 574 12.93 22.84 -3.05
CA PHE A 574 13.98 23.41 -2.21
C PHE A 574 14.54 24.73 -2.78
N GLY A 575 14.52 25.78 -1.96
CA GLY A 575 14.87 27.14 -2.35
C GLY A 575 16.28 27.54 -1.96
N PRO A 576 16.94 28.42 -2.75
CA PRO A 576 18.25 28.94 -2.40
C PRO A 576 18.09 30.03 -1.34
N GLU A 577 18.33 29.68 -0.08
CA GLU A 577 18.59 30.66 0.98
C GLU A 577 20.11 30.95 1.07
N PRO A 578 20.63 32.08 0.51
CA PRO A 578 19.99 33.10 -0.33
C PRO A 578 20.13 32.83 -1.85
N PRO A 579 19.43 33.59 -2.72
CA PRO A 579 19.40 33.34 -4.17
C PRO A 579 20.79 33.33 -4.83
N GLY A 580 21.07 32.26 -5.59
CA GLY A 580 22.37 32.03 -6.23
C GLY A 580 23.40 31.30 -5.37
N SER A 581 23.01 30.76 -4.21
CA SER A 581 23.83 29.86 -3.41
C SER A 581 23.54 28.38 -3.71
N THR A 582 24.52 27.51 -3.46
CA THR A 582 24.35 26.04 -3.47
C THR A 582 23.51 25.52 -2.30
N ALA A 583 22.96 26.41 -1.45
CA ALA A 583 22.26 26.03 -0.23
C ALA A 583 20.95 25.26 -0.49
N ALA A 584 20.28 25.51 -1.62
CA ALA A 584 19.11 24.72 -2.04
C ALA A 584 19.47 23.24 -2.15
N LEU A 585 20.48 22.94 -2.96
CA LEU A 585 21.01 21.59 -3.14
C LEU A 585 21.54 21.01 -1.83
N THR A 586 22.24 21.80 -1.00
CA THR A 586 22.73 21.33 0.31
C THR A 586 21.59 20.98 1.29
N ALA A 587 20.52 21.77 1.34
CA ALA A 587 19.34 21.49 2.17
C ALA A 587 18.58 20.26 1.65
N CYS A 588 18.47 20.14 0.32
CA CYS A 588 17.86 19.02 -0.37
C CYS A 588 18.65 17.71 -0.18
N GLN A 589 19.99 17.78 -0.17
CA GLN A 589 20.91 16.68 0.16
C GLN A 589 20.96 16.33 1.66
N ALA A 590 20.40 17.18 2.53
CA ALA A 590 20.30 16.93 3.98
C ALA A 590 18.88 16.51 4.42
N ASP A 591 17.92 16.53 3.51
CA ASP A 591 16.54 16.09 3.74
C ASP A 591 16.46 14.55 3.79
N PRO A 592 15.53 13.92 4.55
CA PRO A 592 15.34 12.46 4.53
C PRO A 592 14.93 11.84 3.18
N LEU A 593 14.62 12.65 2.17
CA LEU A 593 14.42 12.24 0.77
C LEU A 593 15.64 12.54 -0.11
N ALA A 594 16.73 13.07 0.44
CA ALA A 594 18.03 13.10 -0.22
C ALA A 594 18.38 11.68 -0.70
N GLY A 595 18.76 11.57 -1.97
CA GLY A 595 18.81 10.28 -2.65
C GLY A 595 17.63 10.13 -3.60
N LEU A 596 16.38 10.13 -3.10
CA LEU A 596 15.19 9.84 -3.93
C LEU A 596 15.22 10.62 -5.27
N ARG A 597 15.47 9.89 -6.36
CA ARG A 597 15.45 10.43 -7.72
C ARG A 597 14.09 11.11 -7.93
N ASP A 598 14.16 12.30 -8.49
CA ASP A 598 13.02 13.17 -8.73
C ASP A 598 12.23 13.57 -7.47
N SER A 599 12.72 13.39 -6.24
CA SER A 599 12.10 13.97 -5.02
C SER A 599 12.96 15.07 -4.37
N CYS A 600 14.19 15.26 -4.84
CA CYS A 600 15.08 16.34 -4.44
C CYS A 600 15.20 17.36 -5.59
N LEU A 601 14.24 18.28 -5.67
CA LEU A 601 14.22 19.36 -6.66
C LEU A 601 14.58 20.71 -6.04
N GLY A 602 15.69 21.30 -6.46
CA GLY A 602 15.99 22.70 -6.21
C GLY A 602 15.19 23.61 -7.15
N PHE A 603 15.03 24.90 -6.83
CA PHE A 603 14.55 25.89 -7.80
C PHE A 603 15.42 27.15 -7.84
N VAL A 604 15.87 27.55 -9.04
CA VAL A 604 16.76 28.72 -9.21
C VAL A 604 16.11 29.87 -9.96
N SER A 605 16.21 31.08 -9.42
CA SER A 605 15.72 32.30 -10.06
C SER A 605 16.60 32.67 -11.28
N SER A 606 16.17 32.32 -12.48
CA SER A 606 16.80 32.79 -13.72
C SER A 606 16.15 34.10 -14.18
N ARG A 607 16.95 35.14 -14.44
CA ARG A 607 16.46 36.31 -15.19
C ARG A 607 16.65 36.04 -16.67
N ILE A 608 15.56 35.98 -17.43
CA ILE A 608 15.68 36.06 -18.88
C ILE A 608 15.84 37.52 -19.33
N SER A 609 16.32 37.73 -20.55
CA SER A 609 16.69 39.04 -21.10
C SER A 609 15.52 40.03 -21.25
N SER A 610 14.26 39.61 -21.09
CA SER A 610 13.09 40.48 -21.03
C SER A 610 12.85 41.15 -19.67
N GLY A 611 13.60 40.77 -18.63
CA GLY A 611 13.50 41.34 -17.27
C GLY A 611 12.63 40.54 -16.31
N ASN A 612 11.85 39.56 -16.80
CA ASN A 612 11.09 38.64 -15.96
C ASN A 612 12.03 37.63 -15.28
N GLN A 613 11.75 37.34 -14.01
CA GLN A 613 12.34 36.22 -13.29
C GLN A 613 11.48 35.00 -13.52
N PHE A 614 12.08 33.92 -13.99
CA PHE A 614 11.46 32.60 -14.04
C PHE A 614 12.31 31.63 -13.24
N PHE A 615 11.66 30.83 -12.43
CA PHE A 615 12.33 29.75 -11.76
C PHE A 615 12.42 28.56 -12.73
N ARG A 616 13.49 27.80 -12.59
CA ARG A 616 13.60 26.46 -13.16
C ARG A 616 13.89 25.52 -12.02
N VAL A 617 13.33 24.32 -12.10
CA VAL A 617 13.84 23.18 -11.36
C VAL A 617 15.33 23.05 -11.69
N ASP A 618 16.18 23.13 -10.67
CA ASP A 618 17.61 22.91 -10.78
C ASP A 618 17.86 21.47 -10.34
N HIS A 619 18.05 20.60 -11.32
CA HIS A 619 18.45 19.22 -11.05
C HIS A 619 19.85 19.22 -10.43
N ALA A 620 20.11 18.31 -9.50
CA ALA A 620 21.48 18.07 -9.04
C ALA A 620 22.39 17.80 -10.26
N PRO A 621 23.60 18.38 -10.33
CA PRO A 621 24.33 18.62 -11.58
C PRO A 621 24.85 17.38 -12.34
N ALA A 622 24.45 16.17 -11.94
CA ALA A 622 24.80 14.90 -12.56
C ALA A 622 23.79 14.39 -13.61
N SER A 623 22.53 14.82 -13.60
CA SER A 623 21.51 14.35 -14.55
C SER A 623 21.24 15.33 -15.70
N ARG A 624 21.55 14.88 -16.93
CA ARG A 624 21.03 15.48 -18.19
C ARG A 624 19.51 15.56 -18.14
N GLU A 625 18.94 16.71 -18.52
CA GLU A 625 17.53 16.94 -18.92
C GLU A 625 16.60 15.74 -18.66
N VAL A 626 16.36 15.43 -17.39
CA VAL A 626 15.29 14.50 -17.00
C VAL A 626 14.05 15.35 -16.97
N GLU A 627 13.25 15.26 -18.03
CA GLU A 627 11.85 15.68 -17.96
C GLU A 627 11.23 14.88 -16.81
N VAL A 628 10.94 15.55 -15.69
CA VAL A 628 10.22 14.96 -14.56
C VAL A 628 8.76 14.86 -14.98
N GLU A 629 8.49 13.92 -15.88
CA GLU A 629 7.15 13.55 -16.29
C GLU A 629 6.50 12.69 -15.21
N ASN A 630 5.19 12.81 -15.07
CA ASN A 630 4.36 12.07 -14.14
C ASN A 630 4.58 12.49 -12.68
N ASP A 631 4.28 13.77 -12.41
CA ASP A 631 4.16 14.32 -11.07
C ASP A 631 2.85 15.08 -10.89
N ARG A 632 2.26 14.98 -9.70
CA ARG A 632 1.09 15.76 -9.29
C ARG A 632 1.35 17.26 -9.43
N MET A 633 2.52 17.77 -9.10
CA MET A 633 2.85 19.21 -9.12
C MET A 633 3.51 19.71 -10.43
N ILE A 634 3.64 18.83 -11.44
CA ILE A 634 4.18 19.17 -12.78
C ILE A 634 3.14 19.00 -13.88
N ASP A 635 2.54 17.81 -14.01
CA ASP A 635 1.71 17.44 -15.17
C ASP A 635 0.38 16.81 -14.80
N ASN A 636 -0.06 17.03 -13.55
CA ASN A 636 -1.30 16.54 -12.96
C ASN A 636 -1.41 15.01 -13.12
N LYS A 637 -0.43 14.29 -12.56
CA LYS A 637 -0.45 12.82 -12.51
C LYS A 637 -0.13 12.29 -11.11
N VAL A 638 0.55 11.15 -11.04
CA VAL A 638 0.91 10.44 -9.80
C VAL A 638 1.79 11.36 -8.94
N PRO A 639 1.49 11.57 -7.65
CA PRO A 639 2.37 12.33 -6.77
C PRO A 639 3.72 11.65 -6.61
N ARG A 640 4.78 12.42 -6.35
CA ARG A 640 6.06 11.85 -5.93
C ARG A 640 6.10 11.72 -4.41
N ALA A 641 7.13 11.02 -3.94
CA ALA A 641 7.33 10.75 -2.52
C ALA A 641 7.47 12.02 -1.67
N ALA A 642 7.93 13.14 -2.24
CA ALA A 642 8.01 14.41 -1.52
C ALA A 642 6.64 15.04 -1.25
N ASP A 643 5.74 14.96 -2.24
CA ASP A 643 4.38 15.45 -2.19
C ASP A 643 3.55 14.65 -1.18
N ASP A 644 3.58 13.31 -1.30
CA ASP A 644 2.87 12.42 -0.40
C ASP A 644 3.41 12.50 1.04
N ARG A 645 4.74 12.64 1.23
CA ARG A 645 5.34 12.88 2.55
C ARG A 645 4.83 14.17 3.18
N ARG A 646 4.70 15.24 2.39
CA ARG A 646 4.20 16.54 2.85
C ARG A 646 2.73 16.46 3.24
N ILE A 647 1.91 15.87 2.36
CA ILE A 647 0.48 15.67 2.57
C ILE A 647 0.24 14.82 3.83
N GLN A 648 0.88 13.63 3.92
CA GLN A 648 0.74 12.75 5.08
C GLN A 648 1.22 13.42 6.37
N ALA A 649 2.35 14.15 6.36
CA ALA A 649 2.83 14.83 7.56
C ALA A 649 1.90 15.93 8.07
N ILE A 650 1.11 16.56 7.19
CA ILE A 650 0.06 17.50 7.58
C ILE A 650 -1.18 16.76 8.12
N ILE A 651 -1.56 15.62 7.53
CA ILE A 651 -2.64 14.77 8.04
C ILE A 651 -2.29 14.20 9.43
N ASP A 652 -1.04 13.78 9.63
CA ASP A 652 -0.52 13.24 10.89
C ASP A 652 -0.39 14.31 11.98
N ALA A 653 -0.26 15.59 11.59
CA ALA A 653 -0.21 16.72 12.51
C ALA A 653 -1.59 17.16 13.04
N LEU A 654 -2.69 16.65 12.48
CA LEU A 654 -4.03 16.88 13.03
C LEU A 654 -4.19 16.17 14.41
N PRO A 655 -4.89 16.76 15.39
CA PRO A 655 -5.01 16.22 16.76
C PRO A 655 -5.70 14.86 16.95
#